data_AF-A0A9X3XBU4-F1
#
_entry.id   AF-A0A9X3XBU4-F1
#
_cell.length_a   1.000
_cell.length_b   1.000
_cell.length_c   1.000
_cell.angle_alpha   90.00
_cell.angle_beta   90.00
_cell.angle_gamma   90.00
#
_symmetry.space_group_name_H-M   'P 1'
#
loop_
_entity.id
_entity.type
_entity.pdbx_description
1 polymer ?
#
loop_
_entity_poly.entity_id
_entity_poly.type
_entity_poly.pdbx_seq_one_letter_code
_entity_poly.pdbx_strand_id
1 'polypeptide(L)'
;MKTGKRESGGAGKRRSGAADDQEQRSVGQLIDRLAELSWKPWGPRKDYGEDFHVQIWDGGESTGLSFYVQLKSVRDAEQRKGQRTPDTLKYRLDAKDLRHWEKQTQLVVLVIWDVEMRRGYWETVPRILEALEKKGKGWRKKETVTVEVPAAHGTDAEGMRRLRWAVADHSLALVAGRVRDEEMTGTIRFTDKVTYEAFREALDRGNEVTFEGLGVPQIQMPEWHRRMYGDRPPATRVRITPTTRVVSLNVRVEVRARNVTASIPGIELKPTKQGRKHLTLTNEHQGRTITFIAVGNEDADGSFTFRMSRFGKTIQEAREAAAFFFAANQPGSRLRVVDERTGQTILDQPLPSLPADPVAEGLHDTLEKLAFLEPYIKGIDSIHLDQGITHDEMMRIAVLYEACRNGRVQMRKRLSFMVSPDADALPDRANPDVVQHLDGCKMNLLGVEIPLGRVKEVVQEPDRVVTAVRDALARARATGKPVPLHIDDVSLVAEFLDWPPPHDRLYDIASAQSGYFTLAQALEAGFTSADQLQIEERVESYGGGNVFRLVQFPPTNEHEDLVVTWLLTDKKAVFSHDTALALHELSDILPARQHITLPPGYQMPEGVELGPQVAIYHGTVDPSEITWMGPVPFTKPYRTLLDCIEDHLSPDLLDQALAQARTRGMISRAEAQALQAVRAKSA
;
A
#
# COMPACT_ATOMS: atom_id res chain seq x y z
N MET A 1 -46.98 27.33 -64.78
CA MET A 1 -46.61 28.60 -64.12
C MET A 1 -45.11 28.81 -64.27
N LYS A 2 -44.70 29.95 -64.82
CA LYS A 2 -43.32 30.48 -64.88
C LYS A 2 -42.71 30.49 -63.46
N THR A 3 -41.40 30.33 -63.24
CA THR A 3 -40.33 31.29 -63.58
C THR A 3 -38.94 30.63 -63.45
N GLY A 4 -38.03 30.92 -64.39
CA GLY A 4 -36.71 30.30 -64.50
C GLY A 4 -35.59 30.84 -63.60
N LYS A 5 -34.42 30.22 -63.70
CA LYS A 5 -33.14 30.78 -63.26
C LYS A 5 -31.97 30.21 -64.09
N ARG A 6 -31.47 31.08 -64.96
CA ARG A 6 -30.15 31.22 -65.60
C ARG A 6 -29.15 30.05 -65.53
N GLU A 7 -28.79 29.59 -66.72
CA GLU A 7 -27.47 29.08 -67.06
C GLU A 7 -26.37 30.08 -66.66
N SER A 8 -25.32 29.57 -66.02
CA SER A 8 -24.03 30.24 -65.93
C SER A 8 -22.94 29.23 -66.25
N GLY A 9 -22.52 29.20 -67.51
CA GLY A 9 -21.28 28.58 -67.94
C GLY A 9 -20.11 29.24 -67.21
N GLY A 10 -19.50 28.51 -66.28
CA GLY A 10 -18.27 28.91 -65.61
C GLY A 10 -17.08 28.63 -66.52
N ALA A 11 -16.65 29.66 -67.24
CA ALA A 11 -15.40 29.66 -67.99
C ALA A 11 -14.22 29.27 -67.08
N GLY A 12 -13.49 28.23 -67.46
CA GLY A 12 -12.19 27.91 -66.87
C GLY A 12 -11.25 29.10 -67.04
N LYS A 13 -10.70 29.60 -65.94
CA LYS A 13 -9.57 30.54 -65.94
C LYS A 13 -8.43 29.90 -66.73
N ARG A 14 -8.17 30.38 -67.95
CA ARG A 14 -6.88 30.15 -68.63
C ARG A 14 -5.77 30.69 -67.70
N ARG A 15 -4.92 29.80 -67.20
CA ARG A 15 -3.62 30.19 -66.61
C ARG A 15 -2.84 30.95 -67.69
N SER A 16 -2.11 32.00 -67.32
CA SER A 16 -1.30 32.77 -68.26
C SER A 16 -0.22 31.86 -68.88
N GLY A 17 0.06 32.00 -70.19
CA GLY A 17 1.03 31.13 -70.89
C GLY A 17 2.40 31.03 -70.21
N ALA A 18 2.87 32.12 -69.59
CA ALA A 18 4.13 32.14 -68.84
C ALA A 18 4.18 31.26 -67.58
N ALA A 19 3.03 30.94 -66.95
CA ALA A 19 2.98 30.05 -65.79
C ALA A 19 3.02 28.57 -66.21
N ASP A 20 2.30 28.23 -67.28
CA ASP A 20 2.30 26.89 -67.86
C ASP A 20 3.68 26.55 -68.47
N ASP A 21 4.36 27.54 -69.08
CA ASP A 21 5.74 27.40 -69.57
C ASP A 21 6.75 27.13 -68.43
N GLN A 22 6.56 27.78 -67.27
CA GLN A 22 7.42 27.58 -66.10
C GLN A 22 7.23 26.19 -65.47
N GLU A 23 5.99 25.71 -65.42
CA GLU A 23 5.63 24.38 -64.90
C GLU A 23 6.25 23.28 -65.78
N GLN A 24 6.08 23.38 -67.10
CA GLN A 24 6.70 22.43 -68.06
C GLN A 24 8.24 22.45 -67.98
N ARG A 25 8.85 23.63 -67.86
CA ARG A 25 10.32 23.74 -67.67
C ARG A 25 10.78 23.05 -66.39
N SER A 26 10.07 23.21 -65.27
CA SER A 26 10.46 22.56 -64.01
C SER A 26 10.38 21.04 -64.06
N VAL A 27 9.37 20.48 -64.75
CA VAL A 27 9.23 19.04 -64.94
C VAL A 27 10.41 18.50 -65.75
N GLY A 28 10.71 19.09 -66.91
CA GLY A 28 11.85 18.66 -67.74
C GLY A 28 13.19 18.72 -66.99
N GLN A 29 13.45 19.83 -66.28
CA GLN A 29 14.69 20.01 -65.52
C GLN A 29 14.85 19.00 -64.37
N LEU A 30 13.77 18.66 -63.65
CA LEU A 30 13.83 17.66 -62.59
C LEU A 30 13.98 16.24 -63.17
N ILE A 31 13.33 15.93 -64.30
CA ILE A 31 13.52 14.66 -65.02
C ILE A 31 14.98 14.49 -65.42
N ASP A 32 15.61 15.52 -66.01
CA ASP A 32 17.03 15.50 -66.35
C ASP A 32 17.89 15.20 -65.12
N ARG A 33 17.62 15.89 -63.99
CA ARG A 33 18.36 15.71 -62.74
C ARG A 33 18.21 14.32 -62.14
N LEU A 34 17.02 13.71 -62.24
CA LEU A 34 16.79 12.34 -61.79
C LEU A 34 17.48 11.30 -62.69
N ALA A 35 17.48 11.56 -64.00
CA ALA A 35 18.13 10.69 -64.98
C ALA A 35 19.66 10.63 -64.79
N GLU A 36 20.30 11.73 -64.37
CA GLU A 36 21.73 11.76 -63.98
C GLU A 36 22.07 10.75 -62.88
N LEU A 37 21.09 10.35 -62.05
CA LEU A 37 21.25 9.37 -60.97
C LEU A 37 20.74 7.98 -61.33
N SER A 38 20.39 7.74 -62.60
CA SER A 38 19.66 6.54 -63.05
C SER A 38 18.28 6.35 -62.41
N TRP A 39 17.68 7.40 -61.85
CA TRP A 39 16.31 7.32 -61.31
C TRP A 39 15.35 7.56 -62.45
N LYS A 40 14.51 6.57 -62.77
CA LYS A 40 13.63 6.60 -63.95
C LYS A 40 12.26 7.16 -63.55
N PRO A 41 11.91 8.39 -63.99
CA PRO A 41 10.56 8.89 -63.83
C PRO A 41 9.62 8.24 -64.86
N TRP A 42 8.45 7.80 -64.40
CA TRP A 42 7.33 7.34 -65.22
C TRP A 42 6.13 8.25 -64.92
N GLY A 43 5.53 8.84 -65.96
CA GLY A 43 4.39 9.74 -65.77
C GLY A 43 3.07 8.98 -65.59
N PRO A 44 2.25 9.28 -64.56
CA PRO A 44 0.82 9.06 -64.64
C PRO A 44 0.20 10.09 -65.61
N ARG A 45 -0.85 9.67 -66.32
CA ARG A 45 -1.71 10.55 -67.11
C ARG A 45 -2.27 11.68 -66.24
N LYS A 46 -2.57 12.81 -66.90
CA LYS A 46 -3.04 14.13 -66.41
C LYS A 46 -4.18 14.20 -65.35
N ASP A 47 -4.64 13.08 -64.78
CA ASP A 47 -5.90 12.98 -64.04
C ASP A 47 -5.79 12.47 -62.57
N TYR A 48 -4.59 12.23 -62.01
CA TYR A 48 -4.47 11.62 -60.67
C TYR A 48 -3.89 12.47 -59.52
N GLY A 49 -3.41 13.69 -59.78
CA GLY A 49 -3.05 14.65 -58.72
C GLY A 49 -1.55 14.81 -58.43
N GLU A 50 -0.71 13.80 -58.70
CA GLU A 50 0.75 13.87 -58.63
C GLU A 50 1.41 14.09 -60.00
N ASP A 51 2.63 14.61 -60.01
CA ASP A 51 3.31 15.01 -61.25
C ASP A 51 4.01 13.82 -61.94
N PHE A 52 4.72 12.95 -61.21
CA PHE A 52 5.24 11.68 -61.75
C PHE A 52 5.70 10.68 -60.68
N HIS A 53 5.78 9.39 -61.05
CA HIS A 53 6.30 8.29 -60.25
C HIS A 53 7.78 8.07 -60.53
N VAL A 54 8.60 7.82 -59.51
CA VAL A 54 10.04 7.60 -59.67
C VAL A 54 10.42 6.22 -59.16
N GLN A 55 11.14 5.47 -59.98
CA GLN A 55 11.81 4.22 -59.59
C GLN A 55 13.32 4.44 -59.46
N ILE A 56 13.91 3.93 -58.39
CA ILE A 56 15.36 4.03 -58.15
C ILE A 56 16.05 2.79 -58.74
N TRP A 57 17.01 3.02 -59.63
CA TRP A 57 17.83 1.98 -60.25
C TRP A 57 19.32 2.24 -59.98
N ASP A 58 20.09 1.16 -59.84
CA ASP A 58 21.55 1.20 -59.74
C ASP A 58 22.14 0.27 -60.80
N GLY A 59 23.10 0.74 -61.61
CA GLY A 59 23.82 -0.13 -62.56
C GLY A 59 22.95 -0.86 -63.59
N GLY A 60 21.71 -0.41 -63.83
CA GLY A 60 20.75 -1.08 -64.71
C GLY A 60 19.79 -2.05 -64.03
N GLU A 61 19.90 -2.24 -62.71
CA GLU A 61 19.02 -3.08 -61.90
C GLU A 61 18.09 -2.25 -61.00
N SER A 62 16.88 -2.75 -60.76
CA SER A 62 15.91 -2.08 -59.88
C SER A 62 16.28 -2.30 -58.41
N THR A 63 16.29 -1.22 -57.62
CA THR A 63 16.49 -1.34 -56.17
C THR A 63 15.25 -1.86 -55.42
N GLY A 64 14.10 -1.91 -56.10
CA GLY A 64 12.79 -2.15 -55.52
C GLY A 64 12.16 -0.93 -54.84
N LEU A 65 12.86 0.22 -54.82
CA LEU A 65 12.36 1.47 -54.25
C LEU A 65 11.64 2.32 -55.30
N SER A 66 10.52 2.89 -54.88
CA SER A 66 9.81 3.90 -55.66
C SER A 66 9.08 4.91 -54.79
N PHE A 67 8.76 6.07 -55.34
CA PHE A 67 8.00 7.11 -54.66
C PHE A 67 7.29 8.00 -55.68
N TYR A 68 6.25 8.70 -55.25
CA TYR A 68 5.61 9.75 -56.05
C TYR A 68 6.24 11.10 -55.77
N VAL A 69 6.33 11.92 -56.82
CA VAL A 69 6.78 13.31 -56.72
C VAL A 69 5.58 14.23 -56.90
N GLN A 70 5.41 15.13 -55.93
CA GLN A 70 4.67 16.36 -56.14
C GLN A 70 5.65 17.50 -56.36
N LEU A 71 5.71 18.02 -57.57
CA LEU A 71 6.54 19.14 -57.97
C LEU A 71 5.82 20.48 -57.77
N LYS A 72 6.55 21.47 -57.26
CA LYS A 72 6.13 22.86 -57.15
C LYS A 72 7.24 23.77 -57.69
N SER A 73 6.92 24.55 -58.71
CA SER A 73 7.89 25.42 -59.40
C SER A 73 7.99 26.81 -58.75
N VAL A 74 9.21 27.34 -58.64
CA VAL A 74 9.55 28.70 -58.18
C VAL A 74 10.68 29.28 -59.04
N ARG A 75 10.82 30.62 -59.08
CA ARG A 75 11.93 31.30 -59.78
C ARG A 75 13.13 31.63 -58.88
N ASP A 76 12.89 31.72 -57.58
CA ASP A 76 13.90 31.97 -56.57
C ASP A 76 13.46 31.28 -55.28
N ALA A 77 14.10 30.17 -54.96
CA ALA A 77 13.83 29.41 -53.74
C ALA A 77 14.45 30.07 -52.49
N GLU A 78 15.47 30.92 -52.62
CA GLU A 78 16.14 31.59 -51.49
C GLU A 78 15.24 32.64 -50.85
N GLN A 79 14.42 33.35 -51.63
CA GLN A 79 13.41 34.29 -51.11
C GLN A 79 12.37 33.64 -50.17
N ARG A 80 12.30 32.31 -50.15
CA ARG A 80 11.39 31.55 -49.28
C ARG A 80 12.02 31.15 -47.94
N LYS A 81 13.30 31.46 -47.73
CA LYS A 81 13.98 31.34 -46.45
C LYS A 81 13.79 32.62 -45.65
N GLY A 82 13.45 32.48 -44.37
CA GLY A 82 13.30 33.64 -43.48
C GLY A 82 14.66 34.11 -42.99
N GLN A 83 14.84 35.42 -42.75
CA GLN A 83 16.07 35.97 -42.15
C GLN A 83 16.45 35.31 -40.81
N ARG A 84 15.45 34.86 -40.03
CA ARG A 84 15.65 34.15 -38.75
C ARG A 84 15.68 32.62 -38.88
N THR A 85 15.40 32.07 -40.07
CA THR A 85 15.35 30.63 -40.35
C THR A 85 15.94 30.36 -41.75
N PRO A 86 17.25 30.60 -41.95
CA PRO A 86 17.88 30.43 -43.26
C PRO A 86 17.93 28.95 -43.69
N ASP A 87 17.87 28.02 -42.74
CA ASP A 87 17.97 26.58 -43.00
C ASP A 87 16.63 25.92 -43.40
N THR A 88 15.59 26.71 -43.65
CA THR A 88 14.25 26.18 -43.94
C THR A 88 13.50 27.04 -44.95
N LEU A 89 13.03 26.40 -46.01
CA LEU A 89 12.19 26.98 -47.03
C LEU A 89 10.72 26.87 -46.62
N LYS A 90 9.97 27.96 -46.77
CA LYS A 90 8.52 27.98 -46.50
C LYS A 90 7.72 27.98 -47.80
N TYR A 91 6.76 27.07 -47.89
CA TYR A 91 5.90 26.95 -49.07
C TYR A 91 4.43 26.79 -48.66
N ARG A 92 3.53 27.50 -49.35
CA ARG A 92 2.10 27.46 -49.05
C ARG A 92 1.42 26.44 -49.96
N LEU A 93 0.74 25.46 -49.36
CA LEU A 93 0.02 24.39 -50.05
C LEU A 93 -1.46 24.39 -49.68
N ASP A 94 -2.29 23.82 -50.55
CA ASP A 94 -3.68 23.52 -50.24
C ASP A 94 -3.72 22.35 -49.24
N ALA A 95 -4.41 22.52 -48.12
CA ALA A 95 -4.50 21.48 -47.09
C ALA A 95 -5.31 20.25 -47.57
N LYS A 96 -6.09 20.38 -48.66
CA LYS A 96 -6.76 19.24 -49.30
C LYS A 96 -5.75 18.28 -49.95
N ASP A 97 -4.64 18.78 -50.48
CA ASP A 97 -3.64 17.97 -51.18
C ASP A 97 -2.86 17.13 -50.16
N LEU A 98 -2.47 17.73 -49.03
CA LEU A 98 -1.84 16.99 -47.92
C LEU A 98 -2.74 15.88 -47.37
N ARG A 99 -4.06 16.13 -47.25
CA ARG A 99 -5.06 15.13 -46.84
C ARG A 99 -5.27 14.03 -47.88
N HIS A 100 -5.00 14.32 -49.16
CA HIS A 100 -5.03 13.33 -50.22
C HIS A 100 -3.79 12.43 -50.15
N TRP A 101 -2.59 13.02 -50.07
CA TRP A 101 -1.33 12.27 -49.99
C TRP A 101 -1.18 11.47 -48.69
N GLU A 102 -1.76 11.93 -47.57
CA GLU A 102 -1.79 11.18 -46.30
C GLU A 102 -2.42 9.79 -46.45
N LYS A 103 -3.36 9.62 -47.39
CA LYS A 103 -4.07 8.35 -47.59
C LYS A 103 -3.33 7.39 -48.53
N GLN A 104 -2.21 7.82 -49.13
CA GLN A 104 -1.51 7.01 -50.10
C GLN A 104 -0.59 6.01 -49.41
N THR A 105 -0.58 4.79 -49.96
CA THR A 105 0.30 3.71 -49.50
C THR A 105 1.74 3.93 -49.94
N GLN A 106 1.95 4.57 -51.09
CA GLN A 106 3.26 4.90 -51.61
C GLN A 106 3.72 6.24 -51.04
N LEU A 107 5.01 6.36 -50.73
CA LEU A 107 5.60 7.61 -50.27
C LEU A 107 5.43 8.72 -51.30
N VAL A 108 4.82 9.84 -50.90
CA VAL A 108 4.81 11.09 -51.67
C VAL A 108 5.89 12.02 -51.16
N VAL A 109 6.66 12.58 -52.09
CA VAL A 109 7.74 13.53 -51.84
C VAL A 109 7.38 14.85 -52.49
N LEU A 110 7.28 15.91 -51.68
CA LEU A 110 7.13 17.26 -52.17
C LEU A 110 8.50 17.78 -52.62
N VAL A 111 8.59 18.29 -53.84
CA VAL A 111 9.80 18.91 -54.39
C VAL A 111 9.49 20.35 -54.79
N ILE A 112 10.17 21.31 -54.18
CA ILE A 112 10.14 22.72 -54.57
C ILE A 112 11.33 22.97 -55.50
N TRP A 113 11.07 23.29 -56.76
CA TRP A 113 12.08 23.40 -57.80
C TRP A 113 12.29 24.85 -58.25
N ASP A 114 13.53 25.31 -58.17
CA ASP A 114 13.98 26.61 -58.68
C ASP A 114 14.39 26.49 -60.15
N VAL A 115 13.59 27.07 -61.05
CA VAL A 115 13.80 26.93 -62.51
C VAL A 115 14.98 27.72 -63.05
N GLU A 116 15.39 28.78 -62.35
CA GLU A 116 16.50 29.65 -62.76
C GLU A 116 17.82 29.06 -62.28
N MET A 117 17.86 28.60 -61.03
CA MET A 117 19.05 27.97 -60.43
C MET A 117 19.17 26.48 -60.76
N ARG A 118 18.18 25.87 -61.42
CA ARG A 118 18.11 24.44 -61.77
C ARG A 118 18.39 23.51 -60.59
N ARG A 119 17.81 23.81 -59.42
CA ARG A 119 17.97 23.03 -58.19
C ARG A 119 16.65 22.95 -57.43
N GLY A 120 16.45 21.87 -56.69
CA GLY A 120 15.27 21.68 -55.88
C GLY A 120 15.57 21.44 -54.40
N TYR A 121 14.52 21.51 -53.61
CA TYR A 121 14.48 21.14 -52.20
C TYR A 121 13.30 20.22 -51.95
N TRP A 122 13.46 19.18 -51.16
CA TRP A 122 12.44 18.16 -50.98
C TRP A 122 12.10 17.89 -49.52
N GLU A 123 10.87 17.44 -49.27
CA GLU A 123 10.49 16.84 -48.00
C GLU A 123 9.44 15.76 -48.23
N THR A 124 9.45 14.74 -47.40
CA THR A 124 8.45 13.66 -47.44
C THR A 124 7.13 14.13 -46.82
N VAL A 125 6.01 13.75 -47.42
CA VAL A 125 4.69 14.11 -46.88
C VAL A 125 4.50 13.64 -45.42
N PRO A 126 4.89 12.40 -45.02
CA PRO A 126 4.82 11.98 -43.63
C PRO A 126 5.54 12.93 -42.65
N ARG A 127 6.74 13.44 -43.00
CA ARG A 127 7.45 14.41 -42.15
C ARG A 127 6.81 15.78 -42.12
N ILE A 128 6.27 16.24 -43.25
CA ILE A 128 5.46 17.47 -43.29
C ILE A 128 4.28 17.35 -42.33
N LEU A 129 3.54 16.23 -42.40
CA LEU A 129 2.40 15.98 -41.53
C LEU A 129 2.81 15.91 -40.05
N GLU A 130 3.89 15.21 -39.71
CA GLU A 130 4.42 15.13 -38.34
C GLU A 130 4.78 16.53 -37.80
N ALA A 131 5.45 17.35 -38.60
CA ALA A 131 5.82 18.72 -38.23
C ALA A 131 4.59 19.62 -38.01
N LEU A 132 3.54 19.46 -38.83
CA LEU A 132 2.29 20.19 -38.69
C LEU A 132 1.48 19.72 -37.47
N GLU A 133 1.43 18.42 -37.20
CA GLU A 133 0.77 17.84 -36.02
C GLU A 133 1.42 18.31 -34.72
N LYS A 134 2.76 18.37 -34.66
CA LYS A 134 3.50 18.95 -33.53
C LYS A 134 3.13 20.42 -33.25
N LYS A 135 2.78 21.18 -34.30
CA LYS A 135 2.30 22.57 -34.19
C LYS A 135 0.78 22.68 -33.90
N GLY A 136 0.06 21.55 -33.87
CA GLY A 136 -1.36 21.45 -33.55
C GLY A 136 -2.26 21.11 -34.75
N LYS A 137 -3.31 20.30 -34.50
CA LYS A 137 -4.20 19.72 -35.54
C LYS A 137 -5.08 20.71 -36.32
N GLY A 138 -5.02 22.00 -35.98
CA GLY A 138 -5.86 23.05 -36.58
C GLY A 138 -5.64 23.25 -38.07
N TRP A 139 -4.47 22.85 -38.61
CA TRP A 139 -4.17 22.94 -40.05
C TRP A 139 -5.13 22.12 -40.93
N ARG A 140 -5.69 21.02 -40.41
CA ARG A 140 -6.61 20.12 -41.14
C ARG A 140 -7.92 20.78 -41.56
N LYS A 141 -8.31 21.87 -40.88
CA LYS A 141 -9.54 22.65 -41.14
C LYS A 141 -9.28 23.88 -42.01
N LYS A 142 -8.02 24.20 -42.33
CA LYS A 142 -7.65 25.36 -43.14
C LYS A 142 -7.77 25.02 -44.62
N GLU A 143 -7.96 26.04 -45.46
CA GLU A 143 -7.87 25.89 -46.91
C GLU A 143 -6.41 25.73 -47.36
N THR A 144 -5.52 26.55 -46.79
CA THR A 144 -4.08 26.51 -47.07
C THR A 144 -3.25 26.41 -45.79
N VAL A 145 -2.08 25.81 -45.91
CA VAL A 145 -1.10 25.68 -44.84
C VAL A 145 0.31 25.98 -45.37
N THR A 146 1.14 26.59 -44.53
CA THR A 146 2.56 26.77 -44.84
C THR A 146 3.34 25.57 -44.31
N VAL A 147 3.99 24.86 -45.23
CA VAL A 147 4.91 23.76 -44.92
C VAL A 147 6.35 24.25 -44.92
N GLU A 148 7.18 23.52 -44.20
CA GLU A 148 8.60 23.81 -44.02
C GLU A 148 9.42 22.69 -44.65
N VAL A 149 10.36 23.06 -45.52
CA VAL A 149 11.26 22.13 -46.23
C VAL A 149 12.71 22.47 -45.83
N PRO A 150 13.47 21.55 -45.20
CA PRO A 150 14.84 21.83 -44.80
C PRO A 150 15.76 22.16 -45.98
N ALA A 151 16.61 23.17 -45.84
CA ALA A 151 17.59 23.53 -46.87
C ALA A 151 18.62 22.43 -47.13
N ALA A 152 18.89 21.58 -46.12
CA ALA A 152 19.76 20.40 -46.25
C ALA A 152 19.16 19.28 -47.12
N HIS A 153 17.86 19.34 -47.42
CA HIS A 153 17.19 18.41 -48.33
C HIS A 153 17.23 18.95 -49.76
N GLY A 154 18.43 19.30 -50.25
CA GLY A 154 18.62 19.75 -51.63
C GLY A 154 18.54 18.60 -52.64
N THR A 155 18.57 18.94 -53.92
CA THR A 155 18.76 17.97 -55.02
C THR A 155 20.22 17.84 -55.46
N ASP A 156 21.17 18.29 -54.63
CA ASP A 156 22.60 18.00 -54.80
C ASP A 156 22.91 16.52 -54.47
N ALA A 157 24.16 16.09 -54.62
CA ALA A 157 24.52 14.69 -54.42
C ALA A 157 24.21 14.17 -53.00
N GLU A 158 24.39 15.00 -51.97
CA GLU A 158 24.16 14.63 -50.57
C GLU A 158 22.67 14.60 -50.25
N GLY A 159 21.92 15.60 -50.71
CA GLY A 159 20.48 15.66 -50.56
C GLY A 159 19.76 14.55 -51.31
N MET A 160 20.24 14.13 -52.48
CA MET A 160 19.68 12.97 -53.20
C MET A 160 20.00 11.63 -52.51
N ARG A 161 21.16 11.49 -51.86
CA ARG A 161 21.44 10.34 -50.97
C ARG A 161 20.46 10.29 -49.80
N ARG A 162 20.22 11.43 -49.15
CA ARG A 162 19.25 11.55 -48.04
C ARG A 162 17.83 11.22 -48.50
N LEU A 163 17.44 11.63 -49.71
CA LEU A 163 16.15 11.28 -50.30
C LEU A 163 16.02 9.77 -50.46
N ARG A 164 17.04 9.11 -51.02
CA ARG A 164 17.08 7.64 -51.11
C ARG A 164 16.91 6.98 -49.75
N TRP A 165 17.61 7.47 -48.73
CA TRP A 165 17.48 6.92 -47.36
C TRP A 165 16.08 7.09 -46.80
N ALA A 166 15.43 8.25 -47.01
CA ALA A 166 14.06 8.48 -46.57
C ALA A 166 13.07 7.53 -47.27
N VAL A 167 13.25 7.29 -48.57
CA VAL A 167 12.44 6.33 -49.34
C VAL A 167 12.67 4.89 -48.85
N ALA A 168 13.92 4.53 -48.57
CA ALA A 168 14.29 3.22 -48.06
C ALA A 168 13.75 2.97 -46.64
N ASP A 169 13.85 3.94 -45.73
CA ASP A 169 13.30 3.86 -44.37
C ASP A 169 11.77 3.65 -44.40
N HIS A 170 11.07 4.39 -45.27
CA HIS A 170 9.63 4.22 -45.44
C HIS A 170 9.27 2.82 -45.99
N SER A 171 10.13 2.23 -46.81
CA SER A 171 9.88 0.95 -47.47
C SER A 171 10.45 -0.25 -46.70
N LEU A 172 11.18 -0.03 -45.60
CA LEU A 172 11.99 -1.04 -44.92
C LEU A 172 11.19 -2.26 -44.48
N ALA A 173 10.08 -2.06 -43.77
CA ALA A 173 9.25 -3.16 -43.27
C ALA A 173 8.64 -4.01 -44.41
N LEU A 174 8.23 -3.36 -45.50
CA LEU A 174 7.64 -4.02 -46.66
C LEU A 174 8.67 -4.86 -47.44
N VAL A 175 9.90 -4.36 -47.56
CA VAL A 175 10.98 -5.09 -48.24
C VAL A 175 11.53 -6.19 -47.35
N ALA A 176 11.81 -5.91 -46.07
CA ALA A 176 12.34 -6.89 -45.12
C ALA A 176 11.43 -8.11 -44.97
N GLY A 177 10.10 -7.93 -44.96
CA GLY A 177 9.14 -9.04 -44.90
C GLY A 177 9.11 -9.95 -46.14
N ARG A 178 9.83 -9.61 -47.21
CA ARG A 178 9.95 -10.41 -48.45
C ARG A 178 11.31 -11.09 -48.60
N VAL A 179 12.25 -10.83 -47.68
CA VAL A 179 13.60 -11.42 -47.69
C VAL A 179 13.60 -12.71 -46.88
N ARG A 180 14.35 -13.72 -47.33
CA ARG A 180 14.50 -14.99 -46.59
C ARG A 180 15.40 -14.79 -45.37
N ASP A 181 15.15 -15.53 -44.28
CA ASP A 181 15.89 -15.39 -43.01
C ASP A 181 17.42 -15.51 -43.18
N GLU A 182 17.88 -16.41 -44.04
CA GLU A 182 19.31 -16.63 -44.33
C GLU A 182 20.00 -15.40 -44.99
N GLU A 183 19.25 -14.56 -45.69
CA GLU A 183 19.76 -13.34 -46.35
C GLU A 183 19.72 -12.11 -45.42
N MET A 184 19.16 -12.23 -44.21
CA MET A 184 19.04 -11.12 -43.26
C MET A 184 20.32 -10.85 -42.45
N THR A 185 21.32 -11.72 -42.52
CA THR A 185 22.46 -11.66 -41.61
C THR A 185 23.50 -10.61 -42.04
N GLY A 186 23.72 -9.61 -41.20
CA GLY A 186 24.87 -8.70 -41.30
C GLY A 186 26.10 -9.26 -40.57
N THR A 187 27.29 -8.73 -40.89
CA THR A 187 28.54 -9.07 -40.20
C THR A 187 29.11 -7.85 -39.48
N ILE A 188 29.56 -8.04 -38.24
CA ILE A 188 30.29 -7.02 -37.47
C ILE A 188 31.74 -7.49 -37.34
N ARG A 189 32.70 -6.66 -37.75
CA ARG A 189 34.14 -6.92 -37.60
C ARG A 189 34.77 -5.86 -36.71
N PHE A 190 35.44 -6.29 -35.66
CA PHE A 190 36.14 -5.39 -34.75
C PHE A 190 37.51 -5.00 -35.32
N THR A 191 37.92 -3.76 -35.07
CA THR A 191 39.14 -3.16 -35.63
C THR A 191 40.40 -3.67 -34.95
N ASP A 192 40.29 -4.08 -33.69
CA ASP A 192 41.40 -4.52 -32.84
C ASP A 192 40.89 -5.41 -31.70
N LYS A 193 41.84 -5.98 -30.95
CA LYS A 193 41.54 -6.86 -29.83
C LYS A 193 40.87 -6.12 -28.66
N VAL A 194 41.19 -4.85 -28.43
CA VAL A 194 40.68 -4.07 -27.30
C VAL A 194 39.19 -3.78 -27.48
N THR A 195 38.78 -3.37 -28.67
CA THR A 195 37.37 -3.13 -29.02
C THR A 195 36.54 -4.42 -28.97
N TYR A 196 37.10 -5.54 -29.44
CA TYR A 196 36.47 -6.85 -29.30
C TYR A 196 36.32 -7.28 -27.84
N GLU A 197 37.35 -7.09 -27.01
CA GLU A 197 37.32 -7.43 -25.58
C GLU A 197 36.28 -6.59 -24.83
N ALA A 198 36.19 -5.28 -25.12
CA ALA A 198 35.16 -4.40 -24.56
C ALA A 198 33.74 -4.85 -24.96
N PHE A 199 33.53 -5.26 -26.22
CA PHE A 199 32.26 -5.84 -26.65
C PHE A 199 31.94 -7.15 -25.93
N ARG A 200 32.92 -8.05 -25.81
CA ARG A 200 32.76 -9.34 -25.13
C ARG A 200 32.43 -9.14 -23.66
N GLU A 201 33.13 -8.24 -22.97
CA GLU A 201 32.85 -7.91 -21.57
C GLU A 201 31.44 -7.32 -21.40
N ALA A 202 31.03 -6.42 -22.30
CA ALA A 202 29.69 -5.85 -22.28
C ALA A 202 28.60 -6.94 -22.46
N LEU A 203 28.81 -7.91 -23.36
CA LEU A 203 27.92 -9.06 -23.53
C LEU A 203 27.91 -9.98 -22.30
N ASP A 204 29.07 -10.25 -21.71
CA ASP A 204 29.19 -11.14 -20.57
C ASP A 204 28.56 -10.54 -19.30
N ARG A 205 28.75 -9.23 -19.08
CA ARG A 205 28.21 -8.49 -17.93
C ARG A 205 26.80 -7.96 -18.15
N GLY A 206 26.34 -7.82 -19.38
CA GLY A 206 25.09 -7.13 -19.69
C GLY A 206 25.20 -5.62 -19.48
N ASN A 207 26.33 -5.02 -19.88
CA ASN A 207 26.54 -3.57 -19.87
C ASN A 207 26.28 -2.98 -21.26
N GLU A 208 25.91 -1.70 -21.32
CA GLU A 208 25.99 -0.93 -22.56
C GLU A 208 27.46 -0.70 -22.94
N VAL A 209 27.76 -0.76 -24.24
CA VAL A 209 29.06 -0.36 -24.79
C VAL A 209 28.87 0.58 -25.97
N THR A 210 29.68 1.63 -26.02
CA THR A 210 29.70 2.61 -27.11
C THR A 210 31.09 2.68 -27.72
N PHE A 211 31.16 2.59 -29.05
CA PHE A 211 32.35 2.76 -29.85
C PHE A 211 32.27 4.08 -30.63
N GLU A 212 33.36 4.86 -30.66
CA GLU A 212 33.45 6.14 -31.38
C GLU A 212 34.79 6.25 -32.13
N GLY A 213 34.81 7.02 -33.21
CA GLY A 213 36.03 7.29 -33.98
C GLY A 213 36.66 6.03 -34.58
N LEU A 214 37.98 5.85 -34.39
CA LEU A 214 38.74 4.72 -34.93
C LEU A 214 38.37 3.36 -34.32
N GLY A 215 37.70 3.34 -33.16
CA GLY A 215 37.28 2.10 -32.49
C GLY A 215 35.91 1.58 -32.95
N VAL A 216 35.26 2.23 -33.92
CA VAL A 216 33.96 1.78 -34.43
C VAL A 216 34.13 0.48 -35.23
N PRO A 217 33.43 -0.61 -34.88
CA PRO A 217 33.51 -1.84 -35.64
C PRO A 217 32.95 -1.65 -37.05
N GLN A 218 33.54 -2.34 -38.03
CA GLN A 218 33.04 -2.37 -39.38
C GLN A 218 31.75 -3.19 -39.44
N ILE A 219 30.64 -2.54 -39.84
CA ILE A 219 29.35 -3.19 -39.98
C ILE A 219 29.04 -3.40 -41.46
N GLN A 220 29.05 -4.66 -41.87
CA GLN A 220 28.66 -5.10 -43.21
C GLN A 220 27.18 -5.50 -43.19
N MET A 221 26.34 -4.62 -43.74
CA MET A 221 24.94 -4.91 -43.98
C MET A 221 24.77 -5.94 -45.11
N PRO A 222 23.71 -6.78 -45.06
CA PRO A 222 23.41 -7.72 -46.12
C PRO A 222 23.09 -7.01 -47.44
N GLU A 223 23.22 -7.74 -48.56
CA GLU A 223 23.10 -7.19 -49.91
C GLU A 223 21.75 -6.50 -50.15
N TRP A 224 20.64 -7.11 -49.72
CA TRP A 224 19.30 -6.51 -49.89
C TRP A 224 19.18 -5.14 -49.22
N HIS A 225 19.81 -4.95 -48.05
CA HIS A 225 19.81 -3.69 -47.33
C HIS A 225 20.70 -2.67 -48.04
N ARG A 226 21.90 -3.07 -48.50
CA ARG A 226 22.78 -2.21 -49.31
C ARG A 226 22.11 -1.76 -50.60
N ARG A 227 21.38 -2.65 -51.29
CA ARG A 227 20.58 -2.31 -52.47
C ARG A 227 19.54 -1.23 -52.19
N MET A 228 18.89 -1.24 -51.02
CA MET A 228 17.93 -0.16 -50.67
C MET A 228 18.65 1.16 -50.39
N TYR A 229 19.63 1.14 -49.49
CA TYR A 229 20.21 2.36 -48.95
C TYR A 229 21.39 2.94 -49.75
N GLY A 230 21.94 2.17 -50.70
CA GLY A 230 23.17 2.48 -51.40
C GLY A 230 24.38 2.43 -50.46
N ASP A 231 25.50 3.01 -50.92
CA ASP A 231 26.69 3.18 -50.11
C ASP A 231 26.43 4.21 -49.01
N ARG A 232 26.36 3.73 -47.76
CA ARG A 232 26.29 4.59 -46.58
C ARG A 232 27.70 4.93 -46.11
N PRO A 233 27.93 6.18 -45.65
CA PRO A 233 29.18 6.49 -44.96
C PRO A 233 29.32 5.57 -43.74
N PRO A 234 30.56 5.19 -43.37
CA PRO A 234 30.80 4.39 -42.18
C PRO A 234 30.23 5.08 -40.94
N ALA A 235 29.68 4.30 -40.02
CA ALA A 235 29.19 4.83 -38.76
C ALA A 235 30.33 5.50 -38.00
N THR A 236 30.09 6.68 -37.43
CA THR A 236 31.05 7.40 -36.58
C THR A 236 30.89 7.04 -35.10
N ARG A 237 29.77 6.40 -34.74
CA ARG A 237 29.44 5.92 -33.41
C ARG A 237 28.53 4.69 -33.50
N VAL A 238 28.84 3.65 -32.71
CA VAL A 238 28.00 2.46 -32.55
C VAL A 238 27.75 2.22 -31.08
N ARG A 239 26.47 2.18 -30.68
CA ARG A 239 26.04 1.87 -29.31
C ARG A 239 25.34 0.52 -29.31
N ILE A 240 25.77 -0.37 -28.43
CA ILE A 240 25.20 -1.70 -28.24
C ILE A 240 24.66 -1.77 -26.82
N THR A 241 23.35 -1.92 -26.71
CA THR A 241 22.65 -1.98 -25.42
C THR A 241 22.06 -3.39 -25.26
N PRO A 242 22.32 -4.06 -24.13
CA PRO A 242 21.73 -5.36 -23.83
C PRO A 242 20.21 -5.29 -23.79
N THR A 243 19.54 -6.31 -24.29
CA THR A 243 18.09 -6.49 -24.10
C THR A 243 17.87 -7.51 -23.00
N THR A 244 17.19 -7.12 -21.91
CA THR A 244 16.80 -8.05 -20.86
C THR A 244 15.61 -8.88 -21.32
N ARG A 245 15.66 -10.20 -21.12
CA ARG A 245 14.49 -11.06 -21.29
C ARG A 245 13.56 -10.87 -20.10
N VAL A 246 12.26 -10.73 -20.35
CA VAL A 246 11.26 -10.57 -19.30
C VAL A 246 10.90 -11.95 -18.72
N VAL A 247 11.73 -12.48 -17.84
CA VAL A 247 11.38 -13.63 -16.99
C VAL A 247 11.40 -13.13 -15.54
N SER A 248 10.23 -13.02 -14.91
CA SER A 248 10.12 -12.66 -13.50
C SER A 248 10.02 -13.90 -12.62
N LEU A 249 10.58 -13.82 -11.42
CA LEU A 249 10.49 -14.85 -10.39
C LEU A 249 9.62 -14.32 -9.25
N ASN A 250 8.50 -14.99 -8.99
CA ASN A 250 7.63 -14.69 -7.85
C ASN A 250 8.05 -15.53 -6.66
N VAL A 251 8.52 -14.86 -5.61
CA VAL A 251 9.11 -15.49 -4.45
C VAL A 251 8.53 -14.93 -3.15
N ARG A 252 8.60 -15.76 -2.11
CA ARG A 252 8.42 -15.37 -0.72
C ARG A 252 9.79 -15.43 -0.06
N VAL A 253 10.14 -14.37 0.65
CA VAL A 253 11.42 -14.30 1.38
C VAL A 253 11.14 -14.46 2.86
N GLU A 254 11.75 -15.45 3.47
CA GLU A 254 11.57 -15.81 4.88
C GLU A 254 12.89 -15.65 5.64
N VAL A 255 12.80 -15.19 6.88
CA VAL A 255 13.90 -15.24 7.84
C VAL A 255 13.45 -16.07 9.03
N ARG A 256 14.27 -17.04 9.43
CA ARG A 256 14.00 -17.94 10.55
C ARG A 256 15.13 -17.87 11.57
N ALA A 257 14.78 -17.51 12.79
CA ALA A 257 15.59 -17.63 13.99
C ALA A 257 14.97 -18.68 14.93
N ARG A 258 15.64 -18.99 16.05
CA ARG A 258 15.17 -20.01 17.01
C ARG A 258 13.73 -19.77 17.52
N ASN A 259 13.38 -18.51 17.78
CA ASN A 259 12.10 -18.14 18.40
C ASN A 259 11.28 -17.11 17.57
N VAL A 260 11.80 -16.67 16.42
CA VAL A 260 11.20 -15.60 15.62
C VAL A 260 11.25 -16.01 14.16
N THR A 261 10.13 -15.85 13.46
CA THR A 261 10.06 -16.05 12.01
C THR A 261 9.34 -14.86 11.39
N ALA A 262 9.89 -14.36 10.29
CA ALA A 262 9.27 -13.30 9.49
C ALA A 262 9.25 -13.72 8.03
N SER A 263 8.24 -13.27 7.29
CA SER A 263 8.03 -13.66 5.90
C SER A 263 7.43 -12.50 5.11
N ILE A 264 8.00 -12.22 3.94
CA ILE A 264 7.51 -11.22 2.99
C ILE A 264 7.06 -11.94 1.71
N PRO A 265 5.75 -12.12 1.49
CA PRO A 265 5.21 -12.76 0.30
C PRO A 265 5.07 -11.78 -0.89
N GLY A 266 4.84 -12.31 -2.09
CA GLY A 266 4.54 -11.54 -3.29
C GLY A 266 5.70 -10.70 -3.82
N ILE A 267 6.94 -11.13 -3.60
CA ILE A 267 8.13 -10.47 -4.12
C ILE A 267 8.33 -10.91 -5.57
N GLU A 268 8.17 -9.98 -6.51
CA GLU A 268 8.47 -10.22 -7.92
C GLU A 268 9.89 -9.74 -8.20
N LEU A 269 10.81 -10.67 -8.48
CA LEU A 269 12.19 -10.36 -8.87
C LEU A 269 12.29 -10.28 -10.40
N LYS A 270 12.57 -9.08 -10.92
CA LYS A 270 12.74 -8.81 -12.37
C LYS A 270 14.20 -8.57 -12.73
N PRO A 271 14.64 -9.02 -13.92
CA PRO A 271 15.97 -8.73 -14.42
C PRO A 271 16.12 -7.25 -14.76
N THR A 272 16.97 -6.56 -14.01
CA THR A 272 17.42 -5.19 -14.35
C THR A 272 18.72 -5.19 -15.11
N LYS A 273 19.49 -6.27 -15.02
CA LYS A 273 20.74 -6.46 -15.76
C LYS A 273 20.91 -7.92 -16.15
N GLN A 274 21.23 -8.17 -17.42
CA GLN A 274 21.40 -9.52 -17.94
C GLN A 274 22.51 -9.55 -19.00
N GLY A 275 23.57 -10.29 -18.69
CA GLY A 275 24.63 -10.69 -19.62
C GLY A 275 24.71 -12.22 -19.73
N ARG A 276 25.66 -12.72 -20.50
CA ARG A 276 25.89 -14.17 -20.64
C ARG A 276 26.37 -14.81 -19.34
N LYS A 277 27.09 -14.05 -18.52
CA LYS A 277 27.76 -14.52 -17.29
C LYS A 277 27.29 -13.81 -16.03
N HIS A 278 26.28 -12.94 -16.13
CA HIS A 278 25.82 -12.09 -15.03
C HIS A 278 24.32 -11.85 -15.12
N LEU A 279 23.63 -11.99 -14.00
CA LEU A 279 22.20 -11.71 -13.88
C LEU A 279 21.95 -10.96 -12.58
N THR A 280 21.27 -9.81 -12.66
CA THR A 280 20.76 -9.09 -11.49
C THR A 280 19.25 -9.06 -11.54
N LEU A 281 18.63 -9.58 -10.49
CA LEU A 281 17.19 -9.55 -10.28
C LEU A 281 16.85 -8.67 -9.08
N THR A 282 15.82 -7.85 -9.18
CA THR A 282 15.36 -6.98 -8.08
C THR A 282 13.86 -6.79 -8.12
N ASN A 283 13.28 -6.46 -6.97
CA ASN A 283 11.89 -6.06 -6.82
C ASN A 283 11.71 -4.54 -6.71
N GLU A 284 12.73 -3.74 -7.02
CA GLU A 284 12.70 -2.28 -6.91
C GLU A 284 11.53 -1.64 -7.68
N HIS A 285 11.09 -2.24 -8.79
CA HIS A 285 9.91 -1.79 -9.54
C HIS A 285 8.60 -1.89 -8.77
N GLN A 286 8.51 -2.76 -7.75
CA GLN A 286 7.34 -2.86 -6.88
C GLN A 286 7.29 -1.70 -5.90
N GLY A 287 8.40 -0.98 -5.69
CA GLY A 287 8.50 0.13 -4.76
C GLY A 287 8.02 -0.25 -3.36
N ARG A 288 8.45 -1.40 -2.83
CA ARG A 288 8.13 -1.88 -1.47
C ARG A 288 9.12 -1.33 -0.43
N THR A 289 8.81 -1.54 0.85
CA THR A 289 9.69 -1.15 1.99
C THR A 289 11.06 -1.83 1.93
N ILE A 290 11.08 -3.13 1.60
CA ILE A 290 12.30 -3.91 1.43
C ILE A 290 12.57 -4.13 -0.06
N THR A 291 13.78 -3.78 -0.48
CA THR A 291 14.31 -4.16 -1.79
C THR A 291 15.25 -5.33 -1.63
N PHE A 292 14.97 -6.41 -2.35
CA PHE A 292 15.79 -7.60 -2.49
C PHE A 292 16.56 -7.55 -3.81
N ILE A 293 17.83 -7.89 -3.76
CA ILE A 293 18.72 -7.90 -4.93
C ILE A 293 19.40 -9.27 -4.97
N ALA A 294 19.09 -10.04 -6.01
CA ALA A 294 19.75 -11.30 -6.30
C ALA A 294 20.74 -11.10 -7.45
N VAL A 295 22.01 -11.38 -7.23
CA VAL A 295 23.06 -11.35 -8.24
C VAL A 295 23.55 -12.78 -8.46
N GLY A 296 23.48 -13.26 -9.69
CA GLY A 296 24.05 -14.52 -10.11
C GLY A 296 25.21 -14.29 -11.09
N ASN A 297 26.31 -15.02 -10.90
CA ASN A 297 27.44 -15.06 -11.82
C ASN A 297 27.67 -16.49 -12.32
N GLU A 298 28.33 -16.66 -13.48
CA GLU A 298 28.62 -17.98 -14.06
C GLU A 298 29.46 -18.88 -13.14
N ASP A 299 30.38 -18.29 -12.37
CA ASP A 299 31.30 -19.02 -11.47
C ASP A 299 30.63 -19.50 -10.15
N ALA A 300 29.30 -19.57 -10.09
CA ALA A 300 28.49 -19.93 -8.92
C ALA A 300 28.61 -19.00 -7.69
N ASP A 301 29.39 -17.92 -7.77
CA ASP A 301 29.43 -16.83 -6.80
C ASP A 301 28.20 -15.92 -6.96
N GLY A 302 27.10 -16.30 -6.31
CA GLY A 302 25.90 -15.49 -6.21
C GLY A 302 25.80 -14.73 -4.89
N SER A 303 25.10 -13.60 -4.89
CA SER A 303 24.72 -12.91 -3.66
C SER A 303 23.23 -12.62 -3.64
N PHE A 304 22.64 -12.71 -2.45
CA PHE A 304 21.27 -12.29 -2.21
C PHE A 304 21.30 -11.29 -1.07
N THR A 305 21.08 -10.02 -1.39
CA THR A 305 21.11 -8.92 -0.44
C THR A 305 19.75 -8.28 -0.31
N PHE A 306 19.52 -7.61 0.81
CA PHE A 306 18.30 -6.86 1.06
C PHE A 306 18.61 -5.56 1.77
N ARG A 307 17.80 -4.54 1.53
CA ARG A 307 17.93 -3.23 2.17
C ARG A 307 16.57 -2.61 2.40
N MET A 308 16.45 -1.84 3.49
CA MET A 308 15.31 -0.98 3.72
C MET A 308 15.43 0.21 2.76
N SER A 309 14.51 0.34 1.81
CA SER A 309 14.55 1.38 0.79
C SER A 309 13.71 2.60 1.17
N ARG A 310 12.76 2.41 2.07
CA ARG A 310 11.91 3.42 2.70
C ARG A 310 11.35 2.83 4.00
N PHE A 311 10.66 3.62 4.81
CA PHE A 311 10.06 3.15 6.06
C PHE A 311 8.76 2.35 5.84
N GLY A 312 7.93 2.74 4.86
CA GLY A 312 6.68 2.07 4.51
C GLY A 312 5.55 3.09 4.32
N LYS A 313 4.57 2.79 3.46
CA LYS A 313 3.42 3.70 3.24
C LYS A 313 2.29 3.47 4.25
N THR A 314 2.21 2.27 4.81
CA THR A 314 1.19 1.85 5.77
C THR A 314 1.86 1.28 7.02
N ILE A 315 1.12 1.28 8.13
CA ILE A 315 1.58 0.66 9.39
C ILE A 315 1.89 -0.83 9.15
N GLN A 316 1.05 -1.53 8.38
CA GLN A 316 1.29 -2.92 8.02
C GLN A 316 2.61 -3.14 7.25
N GLU A 317 2.88 -2.34 6.21
CA GLU A 317 4.12 -2.44 5.44
C GLU A 317 5.37 -2.20 6.31
N ALA A 318 5.30 -1.19 7.20
CA ALA A 318 6.39 -0.86 8.11
C ALA A 318 6.60 -1.97 9.15
N ARG A 319 5.51 -2.51 9.70
CA ARG A 319 5.51 -3.61 10.69
C ARG A 319 6.12 -4.89 10.13
N GLU A 320 5.69 -5.31 8.95
CA GLU A 320 6.26 -6.49 8.27
C GLU A 320 7.76 -6.33 8.02
N ALA A 321 8.19 -5.14 7.60
CA ALA A 321 9.60 -4.86 7.38
C ALA A 321 10.40 -4.87 8.69
N ALA A 322 9.90 -4.22 9.75
CA ALA A 322 10.55 -4.20 11.05
C ALA A 322 10.66 -5.61 11.64
N ALA A 323 9.61 -6.42 11.55
CA ALA A 323 9.63 -7.83 11.95
C ALA A 323 10.68 -8.63 11.15
N PHE A 324 10.79 -8.39 9.85
CA PHE A 324 11.81 -9.02 9.00
C PHE A 324 13.24 -8.67 9.42
N PHE A 325 13.55 -7.38 9.65
CA PHE A 325 14.87 -6.95 10.12
C PHE A 325 15.16 -7.41 11.55
N PHE A 326 14.18 -7.38 12.44
CA PHE A 326 14.30 -7.90 13.79
C PHE A 326 14.65 -9.40 13.76
N ALA A 327 13.96 -10.20 12.94
CA ALA A 327 14.27 -11.61 12.74
C ALA A 327 15.66 -11.79 12.11
N ALA A 328 16.05 -10.96 11.14
CA ALA A 328 17.35 -11.04 10.47
C ALA A 328 18.53 -10.74 11.40
N ASN A 329 18.33 -9.90 12.42
CA ASN A 329 19.34 -9.53 13.41
C ASN A 329 19.47 -10.54 14.56
N GLN A 330 18.59 -11.56 14.64
CA GLN A 330 18.72 -12.57 15.69
C GLN A 330 19.95 -13.49 15.47
N PRO A 331 20.63 -13.91 16.55
CA PRO A 331 21.73 -14.86 16.44
C PRO A 331 21.31 -16.18 15.78
N GLY A 332 22.05 -16.60 14.76
CA GLY A 332 21.80 -17.87 14.05
C GLY A 332 20.67 -17.83 13.02
N SER A 333 20.19 -16.63 12.66
CA SER A 333 19.16 -16.47 11.65
C SER A 333 19.56 -17.02 10.28
N ARG A 334 18.57 -17.60 9.59
CA ARG A 334 18.71 -18.10 8.22
C ARG A 334 17.73 -17.41 7.31
N LEU A 335 18.18 -17.05 6.12
CA LEU A 335 17.37 -16.50 5.04
C LEU A 335 16.98 -17.63 4.08
N ARG A 336 15.69 -17.70 3.76
CA ARG A 336 15.15 -18.65 2.78
C ARG A 336 14.37 -17.90 1.71
N VAL A 337 14.61 -18.24 0.45
CA VAL A 337 13.83 -17.74 -0.69
C VAL A 337 13.07 -18.91 -1.28
N VAL A 338 11.75 -18.78 -1.34
CA VAL A 338 10.83 -19.85 -1.75
C VAL A 338 10.07 -19.38 -2.99
N ASP A 339 10.05 -20.20 -4.04
CA ASP A 339 9.18 -19.99 -5.20
C ASP A 339 7.73 -20.11 -4.75
N GLU A 340 6.92 -19.05 -4.90
CA GLU A 340 5.55 -19.03 -4.37
C GLU A 340 4.61 -19.97 -5.11
N ARG A 341 4.89 -20.26 -6.39
CA ARG A 341 4.03 -21.09 -7.23
C ARG A 341 4.22 -22.57 -6.93
N THR A 342 5.45 -22.98 -6.67
CA THR A 342 5.82 -24.39 -6.48
C THR A 342 6.05 -24.76 -5.02
N GLY A 343 6.29 -23.78 -4.15
CA GLY A 343 6.75 -24.00 -2.78
C GLY A 343 8.20 -24.48 -2.68
N GLN A 344 8.93 -24.56 -3.80
CA GLN A 344 10.32 -25.02 -3.82
C GLN A 344 11.23 -23.96 -3.22
N THR A 345 12.19 -24.41 -2.39
CA THR A 345 13.25 -23.52 -1.89
C THR A 345 14.29 -23.29 -2.97
N ILE A 346 14.47 -22.02 -3.33
CA ILE A 346 15.47 -21.55 -4.29
C ILE A 346 16.79 -21.31 -3.58
N LEU A 347 16.75 -20.73 -2.38
CA LEU A 347 17.92 -20.36 -1.58
C LEU A 347 17.64 -20.63 -0.11
N ASP A 348 18.64 -21.15 0.61
CA ASP A 348 18.64 -21.29 2.07
C ASP A 348 20.06 -21.09 2.60
N GLN A 349 20.31 -19.97 3.25
CA GLN A 349 21.65 -19.59 3.71
C GLN A 349 21.64 -18.94 5.11
N PRO A 350 22.69 -19.13 5.91
CA PRO A 350 22.84 -18.39 7.16
C PRO A 350 23.02 -16.90 6.88
N LEU A 351 22.43 -16.06 7.73
CA LEU A 351 22.73 -14.63 7.76
C LEU A 351 23.93 -14.39 8.70
N PRO A 352 24.83 -13.45 8.36
CA PRO A 352 25.90 -13.07 9.27
C PRO A 352 25.30 -12.46 10.53
N SER A 353 25.85 -12.82 11.69
CA SER A 353 25.48 -12.18 12.96
C SER A 353 25.84 -10.69 12.90
N LEU A 354 24.83 -9.84 12.93
CA LEU A 354 25.02 -8.40 13.09
C LEU A 354 25.11 -8.07 14.59
N PRO A 355 25.84 -6.99 14.96
CA PRO A 355 25.75 -6.46 16.32
C PRO A 355 24.28 -6.18 16.66
N ALA A 356 23.89 -6.43 17.91
CA ALA A 356 22.55 -6.07 18.37
C ALA A 356 22.32 -4.58 18.09
N ASP A 357 21.22 -4.26 17.42
CA ASP A 357 20.78 -2.91 17.14
C ASP A 357 19.54 -2.61 18.01
N PRO A 358 19.71 -1.93 19.15
CA PRO A 358 18.59 -1.59 20.04
C PRO A 358 17.51 -0.75 19.34
N VAL A 359 17.88 -0.02 18.28
CA VAL A 359 16.94 0.80 17.51
C VAL A 359 15.99 -0.08 16.72
N ALA A 360 16.46 -1.20 16.16
CA ALA A 360 15.63 -2.13 15.41
C ALA A 360 14.62 -2.88 16.31
N GLU A 361 15.04 -3.27 17.52
CA GLU A 361 14.15 -3.89 18.51
C GLU A 361 13.08 -2.92 19.01
N GLY A 362 13.49 -1.70 19.39
CA GLY A 362 12.55 -0.65 19.81
C GLY A 362 11.56 -0.24 18.72
N LEU A 363 12.00 -0.21 17.46
CA LEU A 363 11.13 0.11 16.32
C LEU A 363 10.10 -0.99 16.05
N HIS A 364 10.47 -2.27 16.15
CA HIS A 364 9.53 -3.38 15.96
C HIS A 364 8.41 -3.34 17.02
N ASP A 365 8.76 -3.22 18.31
CA ASP A 365 7.79 -3.08 19.41
C ASP A 365 6.91 -1.83 19.23
N THR A 366 7.50 -0.70 18.84
CA THR A 366 6.76 0.53 18.54
C THR A 366 5.71 0.31 17.45
N LEU A 367 6.05 -0.39 16.37
CA LEU A 367 5.13 -0.63 15.26
C LEU A 367 4.02 -1.63 15.62
N GLU A 368 4.29 -2.61 16.49
CA GLU A 368 3.23 -3.47 17.05
C GLU A 368 2.25 -2.67 17.90
N LYS A 369 2.75 -1.80 18.79
CA LYS A 369 1.92 -0.88 19.57
C LYS A 369 1.13 0.08 18.68
N LEU A 370 1.74 0.62 17.63
CA LEU A 370 1.07 1.50 16.70
C LEU A 370 -0.02 0.77 15.89
N ALA A 371 0.20 -0.48 15.50
CA ALA A 371 -0.81 -1.32 14.86
C ALA A 371 -1.99 -1.62 15.79
N PHE A 372 -1.74 -1.81 17.08
CA PHE A 372 -2.82 -1.90 18.08
C PHE A 372 -3.63 -0.60 18.18
N LEU A 373 -2.95 0.55 18.10
CA LEU A 373 -3.58 1.87 18.18
C LEU A 373 -4.31 2.30 16.90
N GLU A 374 -3.99 1.71 15.75
CA GLU A 374 -4.52 2.10 14.44
C GLU A 374 -6.06 2.20 14.39
N PRO A 375 -6.86 1.24 14.92
CA PRO A 375 -8.31 1.34 14.91
C PRO A 375 -8.85 2.55 15.68
N TYR A 376 -8.21 2.89 16.80
CA TYR A 376 -8.58 4.02 17.65
C TYR A 376 -8.26 5.36 16.99
N ILE A 377 -7.12 5.44 16.31
CA ILE A 377 -6.66 6.68 15.68
C ILE A 377 -7.41 6.93 14.38
N LYS A 378 -7.75 5.87 13.62
CA LYS A 378 -8.47 5.98 12.34
C LYS A 378 -9.85 6.63 12.48
N GLY A 379 -10.48 6.53 13.65
CA GLY A 379 -11.72 7.26 13.95
C GLY A 379 -11.55 8.78 14.06
N ILE A 380 -10.31 9.25 14.23
CA ILE A 380 -9.93 10.66 14.38
C ILE A 380 -9.34 11.19 13.06
N ASP A 381 -8.24 10.59 12.61
CA ASP A 381 -7.56 10.94 11.35
C ASP A 381 -6.62 9.80 10.88
N SER A 382 -5.99 9.94 9.72
CA SER A 382 -5.04 8.97 9.16
C SER A 382 -3.58 9.30 9.52
N ILE A 383 -2.82 8.30 9.94
CA ILE A 383 -1.38 8.40 10.18
C ILE A 383 -0.60 8.14 8.89
N HIS A 384 0.45 8.94 8.67
CA HIS A 384 1.41 8.75 7.58
C HIS A 384 2.80 8.48 8.14
N LEU A 385 3.46 7.42 7.66
CA LEU A 385 4.78 6.98 8.13
C LEU A 385 5.94 7.35 7.19
N ASP A 386 5.69 8.21 6.20
CA ASP A 386 6.68 8.51 5.15
C ASP A 386 7.98 9.10 5.69
N GLN A 387 7.93 9.80 6.84
CA GLN A 387 9.11 10.39 7.51
C GLN A 387 9.74 9.49 8.59
N GLY A 388 9.22 8.27 8.77
CA GLY A 388 9.63 7.37 9.86
C GLY A 388 9.00 7.74 11.21
N ILE A 389 9.51 7.14 12.28
CA ILE A 389 9.07 7.39 13.66
C ILE A 389 10.27 7.86 14.47
N THR A 390 10.14 9.04 15.07
CA THR A 390 11.14 9.63 15.97
C THR A 390 11.10 8.98 17.36
N HIS A 391 12.18 9.12 18.13
CA HIS A 391 12.22 8.59 19.50
C HIS A 391 11.11 9.17 20.40
N ASP A 392 10.79 10.46 20.25
CA ASP A 392 9.71 11.10 21.00
C ASP A 392 8.33 10.53 20.62
N GLU A 393 8.11 10.25 19.33
CA GLU A 393 6.90 9.55 18.89
C GLU A 393 6.84 8.12 19.41
N MET A 394 7.95 7.38 19.47
CA MET A 394 8.00 6.05 20.11
C MET A 394 7.51 6.12 21.57
N MET A 395 7.95 7.13 22.32
CA MET A 395 7.51 7.33 23.71
C MET A 395 6.02 7.69 23.79
N ARG A 396 5.52 8.55 22.91
CA ARG A 396 4.09 8.90 22.84
C ARG A 396 3.22 7.70 22.47
N ILE A 397 3.67 6.87 21.52
CA ILE A 397 3.03 5.60 21.14
C ILE A 397 2.96 4.68 22.36
N ALA A 398 4.05 4.53 23.11
CA ALA A 398 4.06 3.71 24.31
C ALA A 398 3.06 4.21 25.38
N VAL A 399 3.01 5.52 25.63
CA VAL A 399 2.05 6.11 26.58
C VAL A 399 0.60 5.89 26.10
N LEU A 400 0.31 6.18 24.84
CA LEU A 400 -1.04 6.01 24.30
C LEU A 400 -1.46 4.53 24.28
N TYR A 401 -0.55 3.62 23.96
CA TYR A 401 -0.77 2.18 24.03
C TYR A 401 -1.17 1.73 25.44
N GLU A 402 -0.41 2.14 26.46
CA GLU A 402 -0.73 1.79 27.85
C GLU A 402 -2.03 2.45 28.32
N ALA A 403 -2.31 3.69 27.89
CA ALA A 403 -3.59 4.35 28.18
C ALA A 403 -4.78 3.61 27.54
N CYS A 404 -4.65 3.18 26.29
CA CYS A 404 -5.69 2.43 25.59
C CYS A 404 -5.87 1.02 26.14
N ARG A 405 -4.77 0.36 26.53
CA ARG A 405 -4.81 -1.02 27.00
C ARG A 405 -5.24 -1.15 28.46
N ASN A 406 -4.75 -0.29 29.33
CA ASN A 406 -4.86 -0.43 30.77
C ASN A 406 -5.60 0.74 31.45
N GLY A 407 -5.91 1.82 30.72
CA GLY A 407 -6.48 3.06 31.27
C GLY A 407 -5.53 3.79 32.23
N ARG A 408 -4.34 3.27 32.49
CA ARG A 408 -3.38 3.78 33.46
C ARG A 408 -1.97 3.70 32.91
N VAL A 409 -1.20 4.77 33.12
CA VAL A 409 0.19 4.84 32.70
C VAL A 409 1.03 5.34 33.86
N GLN A 410 2.04 4.55 34.24
CA GLN A 410 3.08 5.03 35.15
C GLN A 410 4.08 5.88 34.37
N MET A 411 4.34 7.09 34.85
CA MET A 411 5.26 8.02 34.20
C MET A 411 6.02 8.86 35.21
N ARG A 412 7.07 9.53 34.73
CA ARG A 412 7.82 10.52 35.50
C ARG A 412 7.74 11.88 34.82
N LYS A 413 7.50 12.93 35.60
CA LYS A 413 7.27 14.29 35.11
C LYS A 413 7.91 15.31 36.04
N ARG A 414 8.33 16.44 35.48
CA ARG A 414 8.65 17.63 36.26
C ARG A 414 7.36 18.33 36.67
N LEU A 415 7.11 18.47 37.97
CA LEU A 415 6.06 19.36 38.48
C LEU A 415 6.61 20.78 38.58
N SER A 416 5.85 21.76 38.11
CA SER A 416 6.25 23.17 38.11
C SER A 416 5.05 24.08 38.32
N PHE A 417 5.00 24.79 39.44
CA PHE A 417 3.91 25.70 39.78
C PHE A 417 4.37 26.80 40.74
N MET A 418 3.55 27.86 40.85
CA MET A 418 3.79 28.96 41.78
C MET A 418 3.06 28.68 43.10
N VAL A 419 3.77 28.83 44.22
CA VAL A 419 3.19 28.74 45.56
C VAL A 419 2.95 30.15 46.09
N SER A 420 1.70 30.53 46.22
CA SER A 420 1.30 31.85 46.70
C SER A 420 1.25 31.90 48.24
N PRO A 421 1.53 33.05 48.87
CA PRO A 421 1.53 33.19 50.34
C PRO A 421 0.15 32.97 50.97
N ASP A 422 -0.91 33.26 50.22
CA ASP A 422 -2.32 33.13 50.59
C ASP A 422 -2.90 31.72 50.35
N ALA A 423 -2.10 30.78 49.84
CA ALA A 423 -2.54 29.40 49.68
C ALA A 423 -2.89 28.78 51.04
N ASP A 424 -3.93 27.94 51.05
CA ASP A 424 -4.40 27.22 52.22
C ASP A 424 -3.29 26.37 52.86
N ALA A 425 -3.36 26.20 54.17
CA ALA A 425 -2.47 25.28 54.86
C ALA A 425 -2.75 23.84 54.40
N LEU A 426 -1.69 23.08 54.11
CA LEU A 426 -1.82 21.66 53.80
C LEU A 426 -2.39 20.91 55.02
N PRO A 427 -3.29 19.93 54.82
CA PRO A 427 -3.89 19.18 55.91
C PRO A 427 -2.84 18.41 56.72
N ASP A 428 -3.01 18.42 58.05
CA ASP A 428 -2.12 17.74 58.99
C ASP A 428 -2.49 16.26 59.11
N ARG A 429 -2.33 15.52 58.01
CA ARG A 429 -2.62 14.09 57.91
C ARG A 429 -1.36 13.34 57.50
N ALA A 430 -1.13 12.18 58.09
CA ALA A 430 -0.08 11.28 57.65
C ALA A 430 -0.38 10.79 56.22
N ASN A 431 0.59 10.96 55.31
CA ASN A 431 0.56 10.49 53.92
C ASN A 431 -0.68 10.95 53.11
N PRO A 432 -0.85 12.26 52.84
CA PRO A 432 -1.99 12.75 52.07
C PRO A 432 -1.84 12.37 50.58
N ASP A 433 -2.94 11.96 49.95
CA ASP A 433 -2.95 11.74 48.50
C ASP A 433 -2.74 13.08 47.77
N VAL A 434 -1.76 13.11 46.86
CA VAL A 434 -1.54 14.25 45.97
C VAL A 434 -2.07 13.89 44.59
N VAL A 435 -3.22 14.47 44.24
CA VAL A 435 -3.95 14.19 43.01
C VAL A 435 -4.14 15.47 42.21
N GLN A 436 -3.94 15.38 40.89
CA GLN A 436 -4.23 16.45 39.94
C GLN A 436 -5.24 15.94 38.90
N HIS A 437 -6.28 16.73 38.64
CA HIS A 437 -7.24 16.49 37.56
C HIS A 437 -6.93 17.40 36.39
N LEU A 438 -6.84 16.83 35.20
CA LEU A 438 -6.59 17.51 33.95
C LEU A 438 -7.76 17.25 33.00
N ASP A 439 -8.34 18.30 32.45
CA ASP A 439 -9.43 18.21 31.48
C ASP A 439 -8.97 18.60 30.08
N GLY A 440 -9.53 17.97 29.05
CA GLY A 440 -9.28 18.30 27.66
C GLY A 440 -7.83 18.06 27.21
N CYS A 441 -7.14 17.08 27.81
CA CYS A 441 -5.80 16.70 27.41
C CYS A 441 -5.78 16.25 25.95
N LYS A 442 -4.70 16.60 25.23
CA LYS A 442 -4.47 16.19 23.84
C LYS A 442 -3.02 15.76 23.66
N MET A 443 -2.78 14.87 22.71
CA MET A 443 -1.46 14.39 22.31
C MET A 443 -1.32 14.53 20.80
N ASN A 444 -0.26 15.20 20.34
CA ASN A 444 0.10 15.12 18.92
C ASN A 444 0.91 13.84 18.68
N LEU A 445 0.49 13.00 17.75
CA LEU A 445 1.20 11.79 17.37
C LEU A 445 1.21 11.66 15.84
N LEU A 446 2.40 11.65 15.24
CA LEU A 446 2.60 11.49 13.80
C LEU A 446 1.74 12.47 12.96
N GLY A 447 1.60 13.71 13.45
CA GLY A 447 0.81 14.77 12.80
C GLY A 447 -0.67 14.78 13.16
N VAL A 448 -1.18 13.80 13.90
CA VAL A 448 -2.58 13.71 14.33
C VAL A 448 -2.73 14.23 15.76
N GLU A 449 -3.72 15.10 16.01
CA GLU A 449 -4.05 15.57 17.36
C GLU A 449 -5.09 14.64 18.00
N ILE A 450 -4.64 13.77 18.90
CA ILE A 450 -5.44 12.75 19.57
C ILE A 450 -6.00 13.33 20.88
N PRO A 451 -7.33 13.36 21.09
CA PRO A 451 -7.92 13.79 22.35
C PRO A 451 -7.75 12.68 23.41
N LEU A 452 -7.01 13.00 24.47
CA LEU A 452 -6.85 12.12 25.64
C LEU A 452 -7.98 12.30 26.66
N GLY A 453 -8.72 13.40 26.58
CA GLY A 453 -9.86 13.65 27.44
C GLY A 453 -9.44 14.02 28.86
N ARG A 454 -10.13 13.45 29.85
CA ARG A 454 -9.90 13.69 31.28
C ARG A 454 -8.84 12.74 31.82
N VAL A 455 -7.87 13.28 32.55
CA VAL A 455 -6.77 12.53 33.15
C VAL A 455 -6.65 12.86 34.62
N LYS A 456 -6.57 11.83 35.47
CA LYS A 456 -6.30 11.94 36.90
C LYS A 456 -4.87 11.48 37.16
N GLU A 457 -3.99 12.39 37.53
CA GLU A 457 -2.60 12.09 37.91
C GLU A 457 -2.52 11.90 39.43
N VAL A 458 -2.05 10.72 39.88
CA VAL A 458 -1.84 10.38 41.30
C VAL A 458 -0.35 10.22 41.58
N VAL A 459 0.20 11.09 42.42
CA VAL A 459 1.62 11.07 42.82
C VAL A 459 1.91 9.84 43.67
N GLN A 460 2.97 9.11 43.32
CA GLN A 460 3.39 7.89 44.03
C GLN A 460 4.38 8.16 45.18
N GLU A 461 4.88 9.40 45.27
CA GLU A 461 5.81 9.87 46.30
C GLU A 461 5.28 11.15 47.03
N PRO A 462 4.08 11.08 47.64
CA PRO A 462 3.40 12.25 48.20
C PRO A 462 4.23 13.00 49.24
N ASP A 463 4.96 12.31 50.12
CA ASP A 463 5.77 12.96 51.16
C ASP A 463 6.83 13.92 50.61
N ARG A 464 7.48 13.54 49.50
CA ARG A 464 8.49 14.37 48.84
C ARG A 464 7.85 15.65 48.29
N VAL A 465 6.68 15.52 47.66
CA VAL A 465 5.95 16.66 47.09
C VAL A 465 5.40 17.57 48.18
N VAL A 466 4.75 16.99 49.19
CA VAL A 466 4.18 17.72 50.34
C VAL A 466 5.25 18.50 51.09
N THR A 467 6.42 17.90 51.34
CA THR A 467 7.53 18.58 52.01
C THR A 467 8.02 19.76 51.20
N ALA A 468 8.20 19.58 49.89
CA ALA A 468 8.64 20.65 49.00
C ALA A 468 7.62 21.81 48.90
N VAL A 469 6.32 21.50 48.88
CA VAL A 469 5.24 22.50 48.90
C VAL A 469 5.20 23.24 50.24
N ARG A 470 5.35 22.54 51.37
CA ARG A 470 5.38 23.15 52.71
C ARG A 470 6.53 24.14 52.85
N ASP A 471 7.73 23.76 52.40
CA ASP A 471 8.91 24.63 52.41
C ASP A 471 8.73 25.85 51.50
N ALA A 472 8.14 25.66 50.31
CA ALA A 472 7.84 26.76 49.39
C ALA A 472 6.79 27.72 49.97
N LEU A 473 5.74 27.19 50.61
CA LEU A 473 4.68 27.98 51.24
C LEU A 473 5.22 28.80 52.43
N ALA A 474 6.10 28.22 53.23
CA ALA A 474 6.78 28.93 54.32
C ALA A 474 7.63 30.09 53.79
N ARG A 475 8.40 29.89 52.70
CA ARG A 475 9.14 30.96 52.03
C ARG A 475 8.23 32.02 51.42
N ALA A 476 7.11 31.62 50.82
CA ALA A 476 6.15 32.55 50.22
C ALA A 476 5.54 33.46 51.30
N ARG A 477 5.09 32.87 52.42
CA ARG A 477 4.55 33.60 53.57
C ARG A 477 5.58 34.52 54.22
N ALA A 478 6.84 34.09 54.33
CA ALA A 478 7.91 34.91 54.90
C ALA A 478 8.28 36.12 54.01
N THR A 479 8.19 35.98 52.68
CA THR A 479 8.56 37.03 51.73
C THR A 479 7.38 37.87 51.24
N GLY A 480 6.15 37.43 51.50
CA GLY A 480 4.92 38.03 50.97
C GLY A 480 4.78 37.91 49.45
N LYS A 481 5.58 37.07 48.78
CA LYS A 481 5.64 36.94 47.32
C LYS A 481 5.47 35.48 46.89
N PRO A 482 4.87 35.22 45.71
CA PRO A 482 4.80 33.88 45.15
C PRO A 482 6.21 33.27 44.93
N VAL A 483 6.38 32.00 45.28
CA VAL A 483 7.64 31.26 45.14
C VAL A 483 7.49 30.20 44.05
N PRO A 484 8.34 30.17 43.01
CA PRO A 484 8.34 29.07 42.05
C PRO A 484 8.82 27.79 42.71
N LEU A 485 8.09 26.69 42.50
CA LEU A 485 8.46 25.35 42.93
C LEU A 485 8.63 24.46 41.71
N HIS A 486 9.80 23.83 41.62
CA HIS A 486 10.12 22.82 40.61
C HIS A 486 10.52 21.53 41.32
N ILE A 487 9.87 20.44 40.97
CA ILE A 487 10.21 19.10 41.46
C ILE A 487 10.43 18.22 40.24
N ASP A 488 11.68 17.87 40.00
CA ASP A 488 12.07 16.99 38.89
C ASP A 488 11.78 15.53 39.20
N ASP A 489 11.55 14.75 38.15
CA ASP A 489 11.46 13.29 38.20
C ASP A 489 10.45 12.78 39.25
N VAL A 490 9.24 13.34 39.24
CA VAL A 490 8.15 12.90 40.12
C VAL A 490 7.43 11.72 39.47
N SER A 491 7.42 10.58 40.16
CA SER A 491 6.68 9.39 39.75
C SER A 491 5.19 9.57 40.03
N LEU A 492 4.38 9.38 38.98
CA LEU A 492 2.92 9.47 39.05
C LEU A 492 2.27 8.37 38.22
N VAL A 493 1.04 8.05 38.56
CA VAL A 493 0.14 7.21 37.76
C VAL A 493 -0.91 8.11 37.16
N ALA A 494 -0.92 8.23 35.84
CA ALA A 494 -1.96 8.92 35.09
C ALA A 494 -3.07 7.93 34.74
N GLU A 495 -4.27 8.17 35.25
CA GLU A 495 -5.48 7.42 34.94
C GLU A 495 -6.29 8.20 33.90
N PHE A 496 -6.42 7.63 32.70
CA PHE A 496 -7.10 8.22 31.55
C PHE A 496 -8.58 7.85 31.61
N LEU A 497 -9.43 8.75 32.08
CA LEU A 497 -10.81 8.41 32.43
C LEU A 497 -11.68 8.14 31.20
N ASP A 498 -11.25 8.61 30.03
CA ASP A 498 -11.94 8.42 28.75
C ASP A 498 -11.30 7.31 27.88
N TRP A 499 -10.25 6.63 28.38
CA TRP A 499 -9.54 5.54 27.69
C TRP A 499 -9.36 4.29 28.59
N PRO A 500 -9.54 3.04 28.10
CA PRO A 500 -10.10 2.70 26.80
C PRO A 500 -11.50 3.32 26.61
N PRO A 501 -11.96 3.49 25.35
CA PRO A 501 -13.30 3.97 25.08
C PRO A 501 -14.35 3.17 25.87
N PRO A 502 -15.48 3.79 26.29
CA PRO A 502 -16.47 3.12 27.11
C PRO A 502 -16.96 1.76 26.57
N HIS A 503 -17.11 1.65 25.24
CA HIS A 503 -17.44 0.40 24.55
C HIS A 503 -16.46 -0.74 24.89
N ASP A 504 -15.16 -0.50 24.86
CA ASP A 504 -14.15 -1.55 25.05
C ASP A 504 -14.12 -2.02 26.51
N ARG A 505 -14.19 -1.08 27.45
CA ARG A 505 -14.33 -1.40 28.88
C ARG A 505 -15.60 -2.20 29.15
N LEU A 506 -16.71 -1.80 28.52
CA LEU A 506 -17.98 -2.51 28.64
C LEU A 506 -17.90 -3.91 28.03
N TYR A 507 -17.24 -4.05 26.88
CA TYR A 507 -17.05 -5.34 26.22
C TYR A 507 -16.25 -6.30 27.10
N ASP A 508 -15.18 -5.84 27.75
CA ASP A 508 -14.40 -6.66 28.70
C ASP A 508 -15.24 -7.12 29.90
N ILE A 509 -16.00 -6.19 30.49
CA ILE A 509 -16.93 -6.47 31.59
C ILE A 509 -17.98 -7.50 31.16
N ALA A 510 -18.60 -7.29 29.99
CA ALA A 510 -19.63 -8.18 29.46
C ALA A 510 -19.03 -9.55 29.12
N SER A 511 -17.87 -9.61 28.48
CA SER A 511 -17.17 -10.85 28.12
C SER A 511 -16.89 -11.74 29.33
N ALA A 512 -16.40 -11.14 30.43
CA ALA A 512 -16.18 -11.85 31.70
C ALA A 512 -17.49 -12.39 32.32
N GLN A 513 -18.64 -11.87 31.89
CA GLN A 513 -19.98 -12.18 32.39
C GLN A 513 -20.86 -12.75 31.27
N SER A 514 -20.29 -13.51 30.34
CA SER A 514 -21.02 -14.19 29.23
C SER A 514 -21.90 -13.26 28.38
N GLY A 515 -21.46 -12.02 28.17
CA GLY A 515 -22.15 -11.00 27.39
C GLY A 515 -23.11 -10.11 28.19
N TYR A 516 -23.25 -10.32 29.51
CA TYR A 516 -24.19 -9.58 30.37
C TYR A 516 -23.51 -8.56 31.28
N PHE A 517 -24.22 -7.47 31.61
CA PHE A 517 -23.72 -6.43 32.51
C PHE A 517 -24.89 -5.62 33.10
N THR A 518 -24.64 -4.84 34.15
CA THR A 518 -25.65 -3.95 34.77
C THR A 518 -25.51 -2.51 34.30
N LEU A 519 -26.54 -1.68 34.46
CA LEU A 519 -26.43 -0.24 34.16
C LEU A 519 -25.30 0.42 34.97
N ALA A 520 -25.14 0.04 36.25
CA ALA A 520 -24.07 0.56 37.09
C ALA A 520 -22.68 0.27 36.50
N GLN A 521 -22.48 -0.94 35.96
CA GLN A 521 -21.24 -1.31 35.28
C GLN A 521 -21.03 -0.54 33.97
N ALA A 522 -22.09 -0.26 33.21
CA ALA A 522 -21.99 0.59 32.02
C ALA A 522 -21.61 2.03 32.39
N LEU A 523 -22.20 2.58 33.46
CA LEU A 523 -21.83 3.91 33.95
C LEU A 523 -20.37 3.95 34.43
N GLU A 524 -19.91 2.89 35.10
CA GLU A 524 -18.51 2.72 35.50
C GLU A 524 -17.56 2.60 34.30
N ALA A 525 -18.00 1.93 33.23
CA ALA A 525 -17.28 1.86 31.96
C ALA A 525 -17.17 3.22 31.25
N GLY A 526 -17.97 4.23 31.63
CA GLY A 526 -17.88 5.60 31.14
C GLY A 526 -19.09 6.08 30.36
N PHE A 527 -20.16 5.29 30.27
CA PHE A 527 -21.44 5.77 29.74
C PHE A 527 -22.10 6.75 30.73
N THR A 528 -22.85 7.72 30.24
CA THR A 528 -23.49 8.74 31.09
C THR A 528 -24.96 8.45 31.41
N SER A 529 -25.61 7.58 30.62
CA SER A 529 -27.02 7.23 30.79
C SER A 529 -27.36 5.92 30.07
N ALA A 530 -28.50 5.33 30.42
CA ALA A 530 -29.05 4.17 29.71
C ALA A 530 -29.44 4.51 28.25
N ASP A 531 -29.91 5.74 28.00
CA ASP A 531 -30.25 6.20 26.65
C ASP A 531 -29.00 6.26 25.76
N GLN A 532 -27.89 6.80 26.27
CA GLN A 532 -26.63 6.82 25.54
C GLN A 532 -26.17 5.39 25.21
N LEU A 533 -26.21 4.49 26.20
CA LEU A 533 -25.87 3.09 26.01
C LEU A 533 -26.70 2.45 24.89
N GLN A 534 -28.01 2.65 24.86
CA GLN A 534 -28.88 2.05 23.83
C GLN A 534 -28.71 2.65 22.43
N ILE A 535 -28.24 3.90 22.34
CA ILE A 535 -27.97 4.57 21.07
C ILE A 535 -26.62 4.12 20.49
N GLU A 536 -25.59 4.04 21.33
CA GLU A 536 -24.22 3.73 20.91
C GLU A 536 -23.99 2.22 20.79
N GLU A 537 -24.68 1.41 21.61
CA GLU A 537 -24.52 -0.04 21.67
C GLU A 537 -25.78 -0.80 21.28
N ARG A 538 -25.58 -1.96 20.64
CA ARG A 538 -26.67 -2.90 20.39
C ARG A 538 -26.88 -3.79 21.61
N VAL A 539 -27.78 -3.37 22.48
CA VAL A 539 -28.09 -4.06 23.75
C VAL A 539 -29.54 -4.55 23.82
N GLU A 540 -29.75 -5.64 24.54
CA GLU A 540 -31.06 -6.12 24.98
C GLU A 540 -31.18 -5.99 26.49
N SER A 541 -32.39 -5.75 27.01
CA SER A 541 -32.61 -5.58 28.44
C SER A 541 -33.35 -6.77 29.06
N TYR A 542 -32.92 -7.16 30.26
CA TYR A 542 -33.41 -8.28 31.06
C TYR A 542 -33.69 -7.83 32.50
N GLY A 543 -34.45 -8.63 33.25
CA GLY A 543 -34.69 -8.38 34.68
C GLY A 543 -35.34 -7.02 34.98
N GLY A 544 -36.27 -6.59 34.12
CA GLY A 544 -37.03 -5.35 34.31
C GLY A 544 -36.26 -4.05 34.01
N GLY A 545 -35.17 -4.11 33.25
CA GLY A 545 -34.36 -2.91 32.93
C GLY A 545 -32.99 -2.87 33.61
N ASN A 546 -32.72 -3.80 34.52
CA ASN A 546 -31.57 -3.73 35.42
C ASN A 546 -30.31 -4.44 34.88
N VAL A 547 -30.49 -5.39 33.96
CA VAL A 547 -29.41 -6.13 33.30
C VAL A 547 -29.52 -5.93 31.79
N PHE A 548 -28.37 -5.80 31.14
CA PHE A 548 -28.24 -5.62 29.69
C PHE A 548 -27.36 -6.74 29.12
N ARG A 549 -27.62 -7.10 27.86
CA ARG A 549 -26.83 -8.07 27.08
C ARG A 549 -26.30 -7.41 25.82
N LEU A 550 -24.99 -7.55 25.55
CA LEU A 550 -24.42 -7.14 24.26
C LEU A 550 -24.85 -8.14 23.17
N VAL A 551 -25.62 -7.66 22.18
CA VAL A 551 -26.16 -8.52 21.10
C VAL A 551 -25.06 -9.16 20.26
N GLN A 552 -23.94 -8.46 20.10
CA GLN A 552 -22.79 -8.93 19.31
C GLN A 552 -21.97 -10.03 19.99
N PHE A 553 -22.20 -10.29 21.28
CA PHE A 553 -21.54 -11.38 21.99
C PHE A 553 -22.20 -12.72 21.60
N PRO A 554 -21.42 -13.71 21.10
CA PRO A 554 -21.96 -15.00 20.72
C PRO A 554 -22.70 -15.64 21.90
N PRO A 555 -23.84 -16.32 21.69
CA PRO A 555 -24.46 -17.08 22.76
C PRO A 555 -23.51 -18.20 23.19
N THR A 556 -23.06 -18.17 24.44
CA THR A 556 -21.97 -19.06 24.90
C THR A 556 -22.47 -20.29 25.67
N ASN A 557 -23.71 -20.30 26.22
CA ASN A 557 -24.12 -21.31 27.21
C ASN A 557 -25.65 -21.58 27.22
N GLU A 558 -26.08 -22.77 27.70
CA GLU A 558 -27.50 -23.14 27.94
C GLU A 558 -28.10 -22.51 29.22
N HIS A 559 -27.31 -21.79 30.01
CA HIS A 559 -27.67 -21.27 31.34
C HIS A 559 -27.47 -19.75 31.48
N GLU A 560 -27.64 -18.99 30.39
CA GLU A 560 -27.48 -17.52 30.40
C GLU A 560 -28.46 -16.83 31.39
N ASP A 561 -29.62 -17.43 31.65
CA ASP A 561 -30.60 -16.96 32.62
C ASP A 561 -30.07 -16.93 34.06
N LEU A 562 -29.14 -17.82 34.41
CA LEU A 562 -28.48 -17.82 35.72
C LEU A 562 -27.54 -16.61 35.89
N VAL A 563 -26.90 -16.17 34.80
CA VAL A 563 -26.04 -14.97 34.83
C VAL A 563 -26.87 -13.74 35.17
N VAL A 564 -28.05 -13.61 34.56
CA VAL A 564 -28.98 -12.50 34.83
C VAL A 564 -29.37 -12.47 36.32
N THR A 565 -29.79 -13.60 36.88
CA THR A 565 -30.16 -13.68 38.30
C THR A 565 -28.99 -13.34 39.21
N TRP A 566 -27.79 -13.84 38.91
CA TRP A 566 -26.59 -13.50 39.68
C TRP A 566 -26.28 -12.00 39.69
N LEU A 567 -26.38 -11.34 38.53
CA LEU A 567 -26.15 -9.90 38.40
C LEU A 567 -27.22 -9.06 39.13
N LEU A 568 -28.49 -9.48 39.09
CA LEU A 568 -29.57 -8.81 39.84
C LEU A 568 -29.33 -8.83 41.36
N THR A 569 -28.57 -9.81 41.85
CA THR A 569 -28.18 -9.90 43.28
C THR A 569 -26.85 -9.21 43.60
N ASP A 570 -26.38 -8.28 42.77
CA ASP A 570 -25.07 -7.63 42.93
C ASP A 570 -23.93 -8.67 43.15
N LYS A 571 -24.01 -9.77 42.39
CA LYS A 571 -23.08 -10.90 42.43
C LYS A 571 -22.97 -11.61 43.79
N LYS A 572 -23.96 -11.46 44.68
CA LYS A 572 -23.96 -12.08 46.02
C LYS A 572 -24.60 -13.45 46.09
N ALA A 573 -25.46 -13.82 45.14
CA ALA A 573 -26.09 -15.14 45.11
C ALA A 573 -25.08 -16.24 44.79
N VAL A 574 -25.24 -17.39 45.47
CA VAL A 574 -24.64 -18.67 45.07
C VAL A 574 -25.77 -19.62 44.72
N PHE A 575 -25.76 -20.21 43.52
CA PHE A 575 -26.78 -21.19 43.13
C PHE A 575 -26.63 -22.47 43.96
N SER A 576 -27.74 -22.98 44.46
CA SER A 576 -27.77 -24.06 45.46
C SER A 576 -28.95 -25.01 45.19
N HIS A 577 -29.14 -26.01 46.06
CA HIS A 577 -30.25 -26.96 45.98
C HIS A 577 -30.43 -27.56 44.57
N ASP A 578 -31.66 -27.62 44.07
CA ASP A 578 -32.06 -28.20 42.79
C ASP A 578 -31.28 -27.63 41.60
N THR A 579 -31.01 -26.31 41.59
CA THR A 579 -30.26 -25.68 40.49
C THR A 579 -28.81 -26.14 40.49
N ALA A 580 -28.13 -26.13 41.64
CA ALA A 580 -26.77 -26.66 41.70
C ALA A 580 -26.73 -28.17 41.39
N LEU A 581 -27.76 -28.92 41.78
CA LEU A 581 -27.85 -30.35 41.51
C LEU A 581 -27.97 -30.65 40.01
N ALA A 582 -28.76 -29.84 39.29
CA ALA A 582 -28.88 -29.89 37.84
C ALA A 582 -27.55 -29.54 37.16
N LEU A 583 -26.86 -28.48 37.62
CA LEU A 583 -25.57 -28.04 37.06
C LEU A 583 -24.45 -29.07 37.24
N HIS A 584 -24.51 -29.93 38.27
CA HIS A 584 -23.59 -31.06 38.44
C HIS A 584 -24.00 -32.31 37.63
N GLU A 585 -25.17 -32.29 36.98
CA GLU A 585 -25.76 -33.42 36.25
C GLU A 585 -25.78 -34.71 37.09
N LEU A 586 -26.17 -34.60 38.36
CA LEU A 586 -26.15 -35.71 39.32
C LEU A 586 -27.47 -36.49 39.39
N SER A 587 -28.56 -35.92 38.88
CA SER A 587 -29.87 -36.57 38.80
C SER A 587 -30.64 -36.05 37.59
N ASP A 588 -31.75 -36.70 37.25
CA ASP A 588 -32.62 -36.28 36.17
C ASP A 588 -33.53 -35.08 36.55
N ILE A 589 -33.10 -34.26 37.51
CA ILE A 589 -33.85 -33.13 38.01
C ILE A 589 -33.97 -32.03 36.94
N LEU A 590 -35.19 -31.52 36.78
CA LEU A 590 -35.49 -30.34 35.98
C LEU A 590 -36.11 -29.28 36.92
N PRO A 591 -35.29 -28.40 37.51
CA PRO A 591 -35.76 -27.45 38.51
C PRO A 591 -36.86 -26.55 37.94
N ALA A 592 -38.00 -26.47 38.63
CA ALA A 592 -39.09 -25.56 38.23
C ALA A 592 -38.79 -24.09 38.52
N ARG A 593 -37.80 -23.84 39.38
CA ARG A 593 -37.30 -22.52 39.79
C ARG A 593 -35.77 -22.53 39.80
N GLN A 594 -35.17 -21.36 39.80
CA GLN A 594 -33.75 -21.16 40.12
C GLN A 594 -33.60 -21.04 41.63
N HIS A 595 -32.80 -21.90 42.25
CA HIS A 595 -32.56 -21.92 43.69
C HIS A 595 -31.25 -21.21 44.00
N ILE A 596 -31.31 -20.15 44.81
CA ILE A 596 -30.15 -19.35 45.21
C ILE A 596 -30.06 -19.22 46.72
N THR A 597 -28.84 -19.27 47.24
CA THR A 597 -28.53 -18.92 48.64
C THR A 597 -27.89 -17.53 48.68
N LEU A 598 -28.49 -16.64 49.46
CA LEU A 598 -27.98 -15.29 49.75
C LEU A 598 -27.46 -15.21 51.19
N PRO A 599 -26.46 -14.36 51.47
CA PRO A 599 -25.97 -14.15 52.82
C PRO A 599 -27.09 -13.72 53.79
N PRO A 600 -27.03 -14.11 55.08
CA PRO A 600 -28.00 -13.66 56.07
C PRO A 600 -28.03 -12.13 56.16
N GLY A 601 -29.22 -11.53 56.13
CA GLY A 601 -29.40 -10.08 56.22
C GLY A 601 -29.09 -9.31 54.92
N TYR A 602 -28.80 -9.99 53.82
CA TYR A 602 -28.66 -9.33 52.52
C TYR A 602 -29.99 -8.72 52.07
N GLN A 603 -29.93 -7.46 51.63
CA GLN A 603 -31.06 -6.74 51.05
C GLN A 603 -30.83 -6.57 49.55
N MET A 604 -31.86 -6.85 48.76
CA MET A 604 -31.81 -6.64 47.31
C MET A 604 -31.58 -5.15 46.98
N PRO A 605 -30.91 -4.84 45.85
CA PRO A 605 -30.78 -3.46 45.39
C PRO A 605 -32.16 -2.80 45.18
N GLU A 606 -32.24 -1.49 45.38
CA GLU A 606 -33.48 -0.72 45.23
C GLU A 606 -34.03 -0.87 43.80
N GLY A 607 -35.34 -1.14 43.68
CA GLY A 607 -36.01 -1.33 42.39
C GLY A 607 -35.75 -2.69 41.71
N VAL A 608 -35.04 -3.61 42.36
CA VAL A 608 -34.83 -4.97 41.87
C VAL A 608 -35.75 -5.96 42.57
N GLU A 609 -36.61 -6.63 41.81
CA GLU A 609 -37.41 -7.77 42.27
C GLU A 609 -37.03 -9.03 41.49
N LEU A 610 -36.68 -10.09 42.22
CA LEU A 610 -36.53 -11.42 41.62
C LEU A 610 -37.93 -12.01 41.42
N GLY A 611 -38.21 -12.49 40.20
CA GLY A 611 -39.52 -13.04 39.86
C GLY A 611 -39.85 -14.35 40.59
N PRO A 612 -41.11 -14.82 40.51
CA PRO A 612 -41.58 -16.04 41.20
C PRO A 612 -40.87 -17.34 40.75
N GLN A 613 -40.09 -17.27 39.68
CA GLN A 613 -39.22 -18.34 39.17
C GLN A 613 -37.91 -18.49 39.95
N VAL A 614 -37.64 -17.65 40.97
CA VAL A 614 -36.43 -17.75 41.81
C VAL A 614 -36.82 -18.10 43.26
N ALA A 615 -36.28 -19.20 43.78
CA ALA A 615 -36.38 -19.59 45.18
C ALA A 615 -35.15 -19.06 45.95
N ILE A 616 -35.41 -18.25 46.98
CA ILE A 616 -34.36 -17.57 47.75
C ILE A 616 -34.23 -18.22 49.12
N TYR A 617 -33.02 -18.70 49.41
CA TYR A 617 -32.62 -19.21 50.71
C TYR A 617 -31.65 -18.22 51.35
N HIS A 618 -31.66 -18.11 52.68
CA HIS A 618 -30.70 -17.29 53.41
C HIS A 618 -29.77 -18.18 54.22
N GLY A 619 -28.46 -18.07 53.97
CA GLY A 619 -27.47 -18.90 54.63
C GLY A 619 -26.05 -18.50 54.27
N THR A 620 -25.10 -18.90 55.10
CA THR A 620 -23.68 -18.72 54.81
C THR A 620 -23.18 -19.94 54.01
N VAL A 621 -22.57 -19.67 52.86
CA VAL A 621 -21.85 -20.68 52.06
C VAL A 621 -20.36 -20.39 52.19
N ASP A 622 -19.59 -21.37 52.67
CA ASP A 622 -18.15 -21.18 52.82
C ASP A 622 -17.49 -21.09 51.42
N PRO A 623 -16.52 -20.20 51.17
CA PRO A 623 -15.84 -20.13 49.87
C PRO A 623 -15.24 -21.47 49.41
N SER A 624 -14.84 -22.35 50.33
CA SER A 624 -14.35 -23.71 50.01
C SER A 624 -15.45 -24.64 49.51
N GLU A 625 -16.73 -24.32 49.72
CA GLU A 625 -17.91 -25.03 49.24
C GLU A 625 -18.43 -24.51 47.90
N ILE A 626 -17.80 -23.50 47.31
CA ILE A 626 -18.23 -22.90 46.04
C ILE A 626 -17.41 -23.46 44.87
N THR A 627 -18.08 -23.70 43.75
CA THR A 627 -17.49 -23.96 42.44
C THR A 627 -18.13 -23.04 41.38
N TRP A 628 -17.67 -23.09 40.13
CA TRP A 628 -18.01 -22.10 39.10
C TRP A 628 -18.32 -22.75 37.76
N MET A 629 -19.35 -22.24 37.08
CA MET A 629 -19.68 -22.54 35.69
C MET A 629 -19.74 -21.23 34.92
N GLY A 630 -18.74 -20.98 34.07
CA GLY A 630 -18.55 -19.65 33.50
C GLY A 630 -18.45 -18.60 34.63
N PRO A 631 -19.24 -17.51 34.60
CA PRO A 631 -19.23 -16.48 35.64
C PRO A 631 -20.10 -16.83 36.86
N VAL A 632 -20.84 -17.94 36.84
CA VAL A 632 -21.87 -18.24 37.83
C VAL A 632 -21.33 -19.12 38.96
N PRO A 633 -21.41 -18.69 40.24
CA PRO A 633 -21.02 -19.51 41.38
C PRO A 633 -22.14 -20.44 41.83
N PHE A 634 -21.80 -21.69 42.16
CA PHE A 634 -22.76 -22.66 42.69
C PHE A 634 -22.13 -23.58 43.74
N THR A 635 -22.95 -24.20 44.59
CA THR A 635 -22.45 -25.06 45.68
C THR A 635 -21.79 -26.33 45.13
N LYS A 636 -20.75 -26.81 45.81
CA LYS A 636 -20.07 -28.07 45.50
C LYS A 636 -20.97 -29.27 45.85
N PRO A 637 -20.72 -30.45 45.24
CA PRO A 637 -21.63 -31.60 45.32
C PRO A 637 -22.07 -31.99 46.74
N TYR A 638 -21.15 -32.02 47.72
CA TYR A 638 -21.50 -32.34 49.11
C TYR A 638 -22.50 -31.34 49.71
N ARG A 639 -22.23 -30.04 49.54
CA ARG A 639 -23.09 -28.97 50.04
C ARG A 639 -24.43 -28.97 49.31
N THR A 640 -24.42 -29.13 47.99
CA THR A 640 -25.64 -29.25 47.18
C THR A 640 -26.54 -30.39 47.66
N LEU A 641 -25.98 -31.57 47.90
CA LEU A 641 -26.74 -32.73 48.38
C LEU A 641 -27.30 -32.51 49.79
N LEU A 642 -26.54 -31.84 50.67
CA LEU A 642 -27.00 -31.47 52.00
C LEU A 642 -28.20 -30.52 51.91
N ASP A 643 -28.06 -29.44 51.13
CA ASP A 643 -29.11 -28.45 50.88
C ASP A 643 -30.39 -29.15 50.33
N CYS A 644 -30.24 -30.08 49.38
CA CYS A 644 -31.37 -30.85 48.82
C CYS A 644 -32.04 -31.80 49.84
N ILE A 645 -31.27 -32.36 50.78
CA ILE A 645 -31.83 -33.20 51.86
C ILE A 645 -32.65 -32.35 52.82
N GLU A 646 -32.13 -31.17 53.19
CA GLU A 646 -32.80 -30.24 54.09
C GLU A 646 -34.07 -29.64 53.48
N ASP A 647 -34.09 -29.45 52.15
CA ASP A 647 -35.27 -28.96 51.40
C ASP A 647 -36.21 -30.10 50.95
N HIS A 648 -35.99 -31.32 51.44
CA HIS A 648 -36.84 -32.49 51.21
C HIS A 648 -37.04 -32.88 49.73
N LEU A 649 -35.95 -32.86 48.93
CA LEU A 649 -35.96 -33.38 47.56
C LEU A 649 -36.51 -34.82 47.50
N SER A 650 -37.21 -35.14 46.40
CA SER A 650 -37.77 -36.48 46.15
C SER A 650 -36.75 -37.60 46.43
N PRO A 651 -37.13 -38.65 47.18
CA PRO A 651 -36.25 -39.78 47.50
C PRO A 651 -35.54 -40.38 46.28
N ASP A 652 -36.27 -40.55 45.16
CA ASP A 652 -35.73 -41.17 43.96
C ASP A 652 -34.62 -40.33 43.32
N LEU A 653 -34.81 -39.01 43.22
CA LEU A 653 -33.80 -38.09 42.67
C LEU A 653 -32.59 -37.99 43.59
N LEU A 654 -32.82 -37.99 44.90
CA LEU A 654 -31.74 -37.94 45.88
C LEU A 654 -30.91 -39.23 45.89
N ASP A 655 -31.54 -40.40 45.74
CA ASP A 655 -30.84 -41.68 45.63
C ASP A 655 -30.00 -41.77 44.35
N GLN A 656 -30.54 -41.28 43.22
CA GLN A 656 -29.76 -41.11 41.99
C GLN A 656 -28.55 -40.19 42.21
N ALA A 657 -28.78 -39.01 42.79
CA ALA A 657 -27.76 -38.01 43.04
C ALA A 657 -26.60 -38.53 43.91
N LEU A 658 -26.92 -39.19 45.02
CA LEU A 658 -25.92 -39.80 45.90
C LEU A 658 -25.14 -40.91 45.21
N ALA A 659 -25.81 -41.76 44.43
CA ALA A 659 -25.17 -42.84 43.69
C ALA A 659 -24.22 -42.30 42.61
N GLN A 660 -24.65 -41.30 41.83
CA GLN A 660 -23.84 -40.68 40.79
C GLN A 660 -22.66 -39.92 41.37
N ALA A 661 -22.87 -39.09 42.41
CA ALA A 661 -21.80 -38.31 43.04
C ALA A 661 -20.70 -39.21 43.60
N ARG A 662 -21.07 -40.33 44.23
CA ARG A 662 -20.10 -41.32 44.72
C ARG A 662 -19.39 -42.05 43.57
N THR A 663 -20.13 -42.48 42.55
CA THR A 663 -19.56 -43.22 41.42
C THR A 663 -18.56 -42.37 40.63
N ARG A 664 -18.86 -41.07 40.47
CA ARG A 664 -17.98 -40.08 39.82
C ARG A 664 -16.86 -39.54 40.73
N GLY A 665 -16.79 -40.00 41.99
CA GLY A 665 -15.76 -39.57 42.95
C GLY A 665 -15.89 -38.11 43.41
N MET A 666 -17.05 -37.49 43.22
CA MET A 666 -17.33 -36.11 43.62
C MET A 666 -17.55 -35.95 45.12
N ILE A 667 -17.90 -37.05 45.81
CA ILE A 667 -17.95 -37.16 47.26
C ILE A 667 -17.27 -38.45 47.72
N SER A 668 -16.66 -38.41 48.90
CA SER A 668 -16.04 -39.55 49.56
C SER A 668 -17.07 -40.48 50.19
N ARG A 669 -16.63 -41.70 50.54
CA ARG A 669 -17.48 -42.67 51.25
C ARG A 669 -17.94 -42.16 52.62
N ALA A 670 -17.07 -41.42 53.32
CA ALA A 670 -17.39 -40.85 54.63
C ALA A 670 -18.45 -39.75 54.51
N GLU A 671 -18.32 -38.87 53.51
CA GLU A 671 -19.30 -37.83 53.19
C GLU A 671 -20.65 -38.42 52.80
N ALA A 672 -20.68 -39.46 51.96
CA ALA A 672 -21.92 -40.15 51.59
C ALA A 672 -22.63 -40.77 52.81
N GLN A 673 -21.88 -41.35 53.76
CA GLN A 673 -22.44 -41.88 55.02
C GLN A 673 -22.98 -40.76 55.91
N ALA A 674 -22.30 -39.62 55.98
CA ALA A 674 -22.78 -38.46 56.71
C ALA A 674 -24.10 -37.93 56.14
N LEU A 675 -24.20 -37.79 54.81
CA LEU A 675 -25.43 -37.37 54.12
C LEU A 675 -26.59 -38.35 54.37
N GLN A 676 -26.35 -39.66 54.32
CA GLN A 676 -27.37 -40.66 54.66
C GLN A 676 -27.85 -40.55 56.11
N ALA A 677 -26.95 -40.27 57.06
CA ALA A 677 -27.31 -40.06 58.46
C ALA A 677 -28.12 -38.78 58.68
N VAL A 678 -27.85 -37.71 57.92
CA VAL A 678 -28.66 -36.48 57.95
C VAL A 678 -30.05 -36.77 57.39
N ARG A 679 -30.15 -37.42 56.22
CA ARG A 679 -31.45 -37.80 55.61
C ARG A 679 -32.32 -38.62 56.56
N ALA A 680 -31.74 -39.59 57.27
CA ALA A 680 -32.47 -40.43 58.22
C ALA A 680 -32.98 -39.67 59.46
N LYS A 681 -32.45 -38.48 59.75
CA LYS A 681 -32.95 -37.59 60.81
C LYS A 681 -34.00 -36.60 60.31
N SER A 682 -34.00 -36.29 59.02
CA SER A 682 -34.94 -35.37 58.36
C SER A 682 -36.20 -36.05 57.81
N ALA A 683 -36.23 -37.39 57.78
CA ALA A 683 -37.41 -38.23 57.47
C ALA A 683 -38.15 -38.59 58.76
#